data_AF-G5KH36-F1
#
_entry.id   AF-G5KH36-F1
#
_cell.length_a   1.000
_cell.length_b   1.000
_cell.length_c   1.000
_cell.angle_alpha   90.00
_cell.angle_beta   90.00
_cell.angle_gamma   90.00
#
_symmetry.space_group_name_H-M   'P 1'
#
loop_
_entity.id
_entity.type
_entity.pdbx_description
1 polymer ?
#
loop_
_entity_poly.entity_id
_entity_poly.type
_entity_poly.pdbx_seq_one_letter_code
_entity_poly.pdbx_strand_id
1 'polypeptide(L)'
;MNFLKKFNQHLILENILAFIFAFYINFYSINSAILTKSSSDSPFQHLLSFSLIACLISGVGLSYYVMRNLSKNLFIKLGISYIAYLLTSYFIIITRNLNNKDFDIWQLQKNNFFQWKGLLIVAILLVISLIYYFVLPKIPILNQKNNLIESNNSNQYIIALLVSFFILNDTSFVTAIADHLPDFTTLTNYSTYTRNALVTVIELLFIFSIINLLILNALSHIKHIKTSLSLAFTTSLAFGILFNYTLQYGVRGNSDLAGKYIVPGGTVYQIVIITLFSFLCYVLINRYIATTLFLTVLGIAISIANILKESMRSEPLLITDFTWIQEINTVLSFVNSKIIIYIILAIVLPIIIYFVLRKFTEVQPIVKSWKLRVSTVFLLILSFVTIFTSFKYVSKHKETSHIPVISSLNNWASIEWMGFNVNAKYKSVMFVWSKQLTMSVIEEPSGYSQQKISSIYKKYDKLSKEINKTRSNNIKNQTVIYVLSESLSNPNRIPAVSLQEDLLPNIDAIKEQTTSGLMQSDGFGGGTANMEFQTLTGLPFYNYSSSVSTLYTEVVPKMSYFPSISDQFSSKNRIVIHPASASSYSRKYIYNRLNFDKLIFETGGTEKLKNVENTGIYPSDQTVYNNVIDNINTKENQFFSVITMQNHALWSIGDPSDLVVTGEGFPQESNDYLTSYSRLLTHTDTYTKEFLDNLSKINKNITVVFYGDHLPGFYPDSAFKEAVNEKHETDYFIWSNHQTKKLNHPLVNSSDFTAELLEHTNSKVSPYYALLTQVLENASVDKTTLSKSQKEIANDLKMIQYDITLGKDYIGKHKKFFNIGD
;
A
#
# COMPACT_ATOMS: atom_id res chain seq x y z
N MET A 1 2.77 49.71 -9.14
CA MET A 1 2.94 50.52 -7.90
C MET A 1 1.63 50.87 -7.16
N ASN A 2 0.43 50.74 -7.76
CA ASN A 2 -0.86 51.06 -7.10
C ASN A 2 -1.55 49.88 -6.35
N PHE A 3 -0.96 48.67 -6.31
CA PHE A 3 -1.55 47.52 -5.61
C PHE A 3 -1.27 47.51 -4.09
N LEU A 4 -0.15 48.12 -3.66
CA LEU A 4 0.26 48.18 -2.26
C LEU A 4 -0.44 49.28 -1.44
N LYS A 5 -1.03 50.30 -2.09
CA LYS A 5 -1.79 51.38 -1.42
C LYS A 5 -3.18 50.93 -0.91
N LYS A 6 -3.64 49.72 -1.24
CA LYS A 6 -4.92 49.15 -0.78
C LYS A 6 -4.82 48.35 0.52
N PHE A 7 -3.62 48.11 1.04
CA PHE A 7 -3.42 47.39 2.28
C PHE A 7 -3.37 48.35 3.46
N ASN A 8 -4.24 48.13 4.46
CA ASN A 8 -4.15 48.84 5.73
C ASN A 8 -2.87 48.40 6.46
N GLN A 9 -1.78 49.16 6.27
CA GLN A 9 -0.46 48.87 6.81
C GLN A 9 -0.49 48.71 8.34
N HIS A 10 -1.39 49.43 9.02
CA HIS A 10 -1.61 49.33 10.46
C HIS A 10 -2.16 47.95 10.86
N LEU A 11 -3.16 47.43 10.14
CA LEU A 11 -3.76 46.12 10.41
C LEU A 11 -2.75 44.97 10.19
N ILE A 12 -1.90 45.08 9.16
CA ILE A 12 -0.84 44.09 8.91
C ILE A 12 0.15 44.07 10.08
N LEU A 13 0.58 45.26 10.53
CA LEU A 13 1.50 45.38 11.67
C LEU A 13 0.89 44.81 12.95
N GLU A 14 -0.38 45.09 13.23
CA GLU A 14 -1.10 44.52 14.38
C GLU A 14 -1.16 42.99 14.34
N ASN A 15 -1.46 42.40 13.17
CA ASN A 15 -1.49 40.94 13.03
C ASN A 15 -0.11 40.31 13.20
N ILE A 16 0.95 40.95 12.67
CA ILE A 16 2.33 40.50 12.85
C ILE A 16 2.73 40.55 14.33
N LEU A 17 2.40 41.63 15.04
CA LEU A 17 2.69 41.75 16.47
C LEU A 17 1.94 40.71 17.30
N ALA A 18 0.65 40.49 17.01
CA ALA A 18 -0.13 39.44 17.67
C ALA A 18 0.46 38.04 17.40
N PHE A 19 0.94 37.78 16.19
CA PHE A 19 1.64 36.53 15.86
C PHE A 19 2.94 36.36 16.65
N ILE A 20 3.77 37.40 16.73
CA ILE A 20 5.03 37.38 17.48
C ILE A 20 4.76 37.11 18.97
N PHE A 21 3.74 37.74 19.54
CA PHE A 21 3.36 37.46 20.92
C PHE A 21 2.86 36.03 21.12
N ALA A 22 2.01 35.54 20.22
CA ALA A 22 1.58 34.15 20.23
C ALA A 22 2.75 33.16 20.10
N PHE A 23 3.76 33.49 19.29
CA PHE A 23 4.97 32.70 19.11
C PHE A 23 5.74 32.54 20.42
N TYR A 24 6.08 33.64 21.10
CA TYR A 24 6.90 33.54 22.33
C TYR A 24 6.19 32.79 23.46
N ILE A 25 4.86 32.88 23.55
CA ILE A 25 4.08 32.11 24.53
C ILE A 25 4.19 30.60 24.23
N ASN A 26 3.98 30.18 22.98
CA ASN A 26 4.09 28.77 22.60
C ASN A 26 5.54 28.28 22.66
N PHE A 27 6.51 29.12 22.27
CA PHE A 27 7.93 28.78 22.32
C PHE A 27 8.37 28.48 23.75
N TYR A 28 7.98 29.30 24.72
CA TYR A 28 8.25 29.02 26.13
C TYR A 28 7.50 27.75 26.59
N SER A 29 6.20 27.66 26.34
CA SER A 29 5.39 26.53 26.83
C SER A 29 5.90 25.18 26.33
N ILE A 30 6.22 25.06 25.04
CA ILE A 30 6.76 23.84 24.43
C ILE A 30 8.15 23.52 25.01
N ASN A 31 9.07 24.49 25.03
CA ASN A 31 10.41 24.27 25.58
C ASN A 31 10.37 23.94 27.07
N SER A 32 9.45 24.55 27.84
CA SER A 32 9.28 24.24 29.26
C SER A 32 8.86 22.79 29.47
N ALA A 33 8.02 22.24 28.58
CA ALA A 33 7.61 20.84 28.65
C ALA A 33 8.75 19.87 28.28
N ILE A 34 9.59 20.23 27.29
CA ILE A 34 10.68 19.39 26.79
C ILE A 34 11.91 19.44 27.72
N LEU A 35 12.31 20.62 28.16
CA LEU A 35 13.58 20.88 28.86
C LEU A 35 13.49 20.78 30.39
N THR A 36 12.38 20.28 30.95
CA THR A 36 12.16 20.17 32.41
C THR A 36 13.27 19.42 33.17
N LYS A 37 14.09 18.59 32.50
CA LYS A 37 15.14 17.77 33.11
C LYS A 37 16.58 18.25 32.85
N SER A 38 16.79 19.42 32.22
CA SER A 38 18.16 19.89 31.94
C SER A 38 18.85 20.43 33.21
N SER A 39 20.15 20.21 33.34
CA SER A 39 20.95 20.68 34.49
C SER A 39 20.90 22.21 34.64
N SER A 40 21.00 22.69 35.88
CA SER A 40 20.87 24.12 36.25
C SER A 40 21.85 25.04 35.52
N ASP A 41 23.05 24.54 35.21
CA ASP A 41 24.14 25.31 34.57
C ASP A 41 24.19 25.13 33.04
N SER A 42 23.14 24.57 32.43
CA SER A 42 23.09 24.34 30.99
C SER A 42 22.61 25.58 30.19
N PRO A 43 23.15 25.85 28.99
CA PRO A 43 22.63 26.86 28.05
C PRO A 43 21.13 26.72 27.76
N PHE A 44 20.60 25.49 27.85
CA PHE A 44 19.17 25.20 27.71
C PHE A 44 18.32 25.82 28.83
N GLN A 45 18.82 25.91 30.07
CA GLN A 45 18.14 26.64 31.15
C GLN A 45 18.16 28.16 30.95
N HIS A 46 19.24 28.70 30.37
CA HIS A 46 19.28 30.12 29.99
C HIS A 46 18.28 30.44 28.87
N LEU A 47 18.15 29.56 27.87
CA LEU A 47 17.10 29.65 26.85
C LEU A 47 15.70 29.62 27.47
N LEU A 48 15.46 28.74 28.45
CA LEU A 48 14.18 28.66 29.15
C LEU A 48 13.88 29.94 29.96
N SER A 49 14.89 30.49 30.65
CA SER A 49 14.78 31.73 31.41
C SER A 49 14.48 32.94 30.50
N PHE A 50 15.21 33.06 29.38
CA PHE A 50 14.97 34.10 28.39
C PHE A 50 13.58 33.98 27.77
N SER A 51 13.18 32.77 27.36
CA SER A 51 11.86 32.54 26.77
C SER A 51 10.71 32.77 27.76
N LEU A 52 10.91 32.54 29.07
CA LEU A 52 9.93 32.90 30.10
C LEU A 52 9.68 34.42 30.14
N ILE A 53 10.75 35.23 30.15
CA ILE A 53 10.62 36.70 30.15
C ILE A 53 9.89 37.15 28.88
N ALA A 54 10.27 36.63 27.73
CA ALA A 54 9.61 36.93 26.46
C ALA A 54 8.13 36.50 26.46
N CYS A 55 7.81 35.35 27.06
CA CYS A 55 6.44 34.85 27.24
C CYS A 55 5.61 35.78 28.12
N LEU A 56 6.14 36.27 29.24
CA LEU A 56 5.43 37.20 30.14
C LEU A 56 5.10 38.53 29.43
N ILE A 57 6.08 39.13 28.75
CA ILE A 57 5.89 40.35 27.95
C ILE A 57 4.86 40.11 26.84
N SER A 58 4.96 38.96 26.17
CA SER A 58 4.03 38.59 25.10
C SER A 58 2.63 38.29 25.59
N GLY A 59 2.48 37.74 26.80
CA GLY A 59 1.19 37.51 27.44
C GLY A 59 0.44 38.81 27.69
N VAL A 60 1.15 39.83 28.21
CA VAL A 60 0.64 41.21 28.36
C VAL A 60 0.24 41.78 27.00
N GLY A 61 1.13 41.71 26.00
CA GLY A 61 0.89 42.24 24.65
C GLY A 61 -0.29 41.59 23.92
N LEU A 62 -0.37 40.26 23.92
CA LEU A 62 -1.45 39.52 23.27
C LEU A 62 -2.79 39.75 23.98
N SER A 63 -2.79 39.84 25.31
CA SER A 63 -4.01 40.11 26.09
C SER A 63 -4.63 41.46 25.76
N TYR A 64 -3.84 42.46 25.37
CA TYR A 64 -4.36 43.73 24.86
C TYR A 64 -5.12 43.57 23.53
N TYR A 65 -4.60 42.77 22.59
CA TYR A 65 -5.31 42.49 21.34
C TYR A 65 -6.56 41.64 21.54
N VAL A 66 -6.53 40.69 22.47
CA VAL A 66 -7.71 39.89 22.86
C VAL A 66 -8.77 40.77 23.51
N MET A 67 -8.38 41.71 24.39
CA MET A 67 -9.29 42.66 25.03
C MET A 67 -10.12 43.42 23.99
N ARG A 68 -9.49 43.91 22.91
CA ARG A 68 -10.17 44.65 21.83
C ARG A 68 -11.22 43.82 21.08
N ASN A 69 -11.19 42.49 21.23
CA ASN A 69 -12.10 41.55 20.56
C ASN A 69 -13.04 40.83 21.55
N LEU A 70 -13.04 41.22 22.82
CA LEU A 70 -13.92 40.64 23.83
C LEU A 70 -15.39 40.81 23.43
N SER A 71 -16.06 39.68 23.28
CA SER A 71 -17.47 39.60 22.92
C SER A 71 -18.01 38.23 23.31
N LYS A 72 -19.33 38.12 23.53
CA LYS A 72 -19.98 36.81 23.76
C LYS A 72 -19.65 35.79 22.66
N ASN A 73 -19.52 36.25 21.42
CA ASN A 73 -19.15 35.44 20.26
C ASN A 73 -17.72 34.88 20.36
N LEU A 74 -16.76 35.64 20.91
CA LEU A 74 -15.38 35.17 21.16
C LEU A 74 -15.39 33.93 22.05
N PHE A 75 -16.04 34.02 23.22
CA PHE A 75 -16.10 32.94 24.20
C PHE A 75 -16.79 31.69 23.62
N ILE A 76 -17.92 31.86 22.93
CA ILE A 76 -18.63 30.75 22.28
C ILE A 76 -17.74 30.07 21.25
N LYS A 77 -17.06 30.83 20.38
CA LYS A 77 -16.17 30.27 19.36
C LYS A 77 -14.99 29.53 19.98
N LEU A 78 -14.34 30.08 21.01
CA LEU A 78 -13.24 29.40 21.70
C LEU A 78 -13.69 28.10 22.36
N GLY A 79 -14.85 28.10 23.04
CA GLY A 79 -15.42 26.89 23.64
C GLY A 79 -15.74 25.80 22.62
N ILE A 80 -16.43 26.16 21.52
CA ILE A 80 -16.73 25.22 20.43
C ILE A 80 -15.45 24.71 19.78
N SER A 81 -14.49 25.59 19.49
CA SER A 81 -13.21 25.21 18.90
C SER A 81 -12.40 24.28 19.81
N TYR A 82 -12.41 24.50 21.13
CA TYR A 82 -11.77 23.60 22.08
C TYR A 82 -12.41 22.20 22.06
N ILE A 83 -13.74 22.12 22.14
CA ILE A 83 -14.46 20.84 22.08
C ILE A 83 -14.20 20.12 20.74
N ALA A 84 -14.28 20.84 19.62
CA ALA A 84 -14.02 20.29 18.30
C ALA A 84 -12.59 19.75 18.16
N TYR A 85 -11.61 20.47 18.72
CA TYR A 85 -10.23 20.04 18.78
C TYR A 85 -10.07 18.76 19.63
N LEU A 86 -10.67 18.69 20.83
CA LEU A 86 -10.60 17.47 21.67
C LEU A 86 -11.15 16.25 20.92
N LEU A 87 -12.33 16.39 20.29
CA LEU A 87 -12.95 15.31 19.53
C LEU A 87 -12.08 14.88 18.34
N THR A 88 -11.51 15.84 17.61
CA THR A 88 -10.68 15.56 16.43
C THR A 88 -9.34 14.94 16.80
N SER A 89 -8.66 15.48 17.82
CA SER A 89 -7.39 14.94 18.34
C SER A 89 -7.60 13.51 18.83
N TYR A 90 -8.69 13.26 19.59
CA TYR A 90 -9.01 11.93 20.07
C TYR A 90 -9.37 10.96 18.95
N PHE A 91 -10.09 11.40 17.92
CA PHE A 91 -10.40 10.56 16.77
C PHE A 91 -9.14 10.13 16.00
N ILE A 92 -8.12 11.00 15.94
CA ILE A 92 -6.80 10.65 15.40
C ILE A 92 -6.09 9.63 16.32
N ILE A 93 -6.20 9.76 17.65
CA ILE A 93 -5.66 8.77 18.60
C ILE A 93 -6.35 7.40 18.42
N ILE A 94 -7.67 7.37 18.28
CA ILE A 94 -8.44 6.15 17.98
C ILE A 94 -7.90 5.52 16.69
N THR A 95 -7.76 6.33 15.64
CA THR A 95 -7.26 5.83 14.35
C THR A 95 -5.86 5.23 14.49
N ARG A 96 -4.96 5.88 15.22
CA ARG A 96 -3.58 5.41 15.44
C ARG A 96 -3.48 4.13 16.28
N ASN A 97 -4.53 3.78 17.01
CA ASN A 97 -4.61 2.59 17.85
C ASN A 97 -5.51 1.50 17.25
N LEU A 98 -5.87 1.58 15.96
CA LEU A 98 -6.67 0.53 15.32
C LEU A 98 -6.03 -0.86 15.35
N ASN A 99 -4.70 -0.94 15.43
CA ASN A 99 -3.96 -2.20 15.55
C ASN A 99 -3.76 -2.64 17.01
N ASN A 100 -4.25 -1.88 17.99
CA ASN A 100 -4.12 -2.14 19.42
C ASN A 100 -5.38 -2.80 19.98
N LYS A 101 -5.32 -4.10 20.29
CA LYS A 101 -6.44 -4.85 20.87
C LYS A 101 -6.87 -4.36 22.24
N ASP A 102 -5.93 -3.83 23.01
CA ASP A 102 -6.15 -3.39 24.39
C ASP A 102 -6.62 -1.93 24.48
N PHE A 103 -6.80 -1.26 23.34
CA PHE A 103 -7.24 0.12 23.29
C PHE A 103 -8.76 0.23 23.45
N ASP A 104 -9.18 0.54 24.66
CA ASP A 104 -10.57 0.86 24.97
C ASP A 104 -10.85 2.35 24.71
N ILE A 105 -11.73 2.63 23.74
CA ILE A 105 -12.12 3.99 23.34
C ILE A 105 -12.82 4.78 24.45
N TRP A 106 -13.38 4.11 25.46
CA TRP A 106 -14.14 4.75 26.54
C TRP A 106 -13.28 5.13 27.75
N GLN A 107 -12.02 4.68 27.81
CA GLN A 107 -11.05 5.04 28.86
C GLN A 107 -10.43 6.43 28.62
N LEU A 108 -11.29 7.46 28.52
CA LEU A 108 -10.92 8.83 28.12
C LEU A 108 -9.75 9.41 28.92
N GLN A 109 -9.72 9.23 30.24
CA GLN A 109 -8.64 9.76 31.09
C GLN A 109 -7.31 9.05 30.83
N LYS A 110 -7.32 7.71 30.76
CA LYS A 110 -6.12 6.90 30.46
C LYS A 110 -5.55 7.23 29.09
N ASN A 111 -6.43 7.50 28.13
CA ASN A 111 -6.07 7.81 26.75
C ASN A 111 -5.75 9.30 26.53
N ASN A 112 -5.62 10.09 27.60
CA ASN A 112 -5.30 11.52 27.55
C ASN A 112 -6.28 12.35 26.68
N PHE A 113 -7.58 12.06 26.75
CA PHE A 113 -8.60 12.82 26.02
C PHE A 113 -8.59 14.31 26.40
N PHE A 114 -8.56 14.62 27.70
CA PHE A 114 -8.61 16.00 28.19
C PHE A 114 -7.23 16.67 28.14
N GLN A 115 -7.11 17.71 27.31
CA GLN A 115 -5.88 18.50 27.15
C GLN A 115 -6.00 19.87 27.83
N TRP A 116 -5.38 20.02 29.00
CA TRP A 116 -5.57 21.19 29.88
C TRP A 116 -4.58 22.33 29.63
N LYS A 117 -3.35 22.03 29.16
CA LYS A 117 -2.25 23.02 29.08
C LYS A 117 -2.61 24.22 28.20
N GLY A 118 -3.03 23.98 26.96
CA GLY A 118 -3.45 25.03 26.04
C GLY A 118 -4.67 25.80 26.55
N LEU A 119 -5.64 25.10 27.19
CA LEU A 119 -6.82 25.74 27.79
C LEU A 119 -6.44 26.72 28.90
N LEU A 120 -5.51 26.31 29.77
CA LEU A 120 -5.04 27.15 30.88
C LEU A 120 -4.33 28.40 30.37
N ILE A 121 -3.49 28.30 29.33
CA ILE A 121 -2.85 29.47 28.72
C ILE A 121 -3.89 30.45 28.18
N VAL A 122 -4.87 29.95 27.42
CA VAL A 122 -5.94 30.81 26.87
C VAL A 122 -6.80 31.41 27.99
N ALA A 123 -7.10 30.66 29.06
CA ALA A 123 -7.83 31.18 30.21
C ALA A 123 -7.08 32.31 30.92
N ILE A 124 -5.77 32.18 31.13
CA ILE A 124 -4.92 33.24 31.72
C ILE A 124 -4.96 34.50 30.84
N LEU A 125 -4.80 34.35 29.52
CA LEU A 125 -4.89 35.48 28.59
C LEU A 125 -6.26 36.18 28.67
N LEU A 126 -7.36 35.42 28.72
CA LEU A 126 -8.70 35.98 28.84
C LEU A 126 -8.90 36.73 30.17
N VAL A 127 -8.36 36.23 31.28
CA VAL A 127 -8.41 36.92 32.58
C VAL A 127 -7.65 38.25 32.52
N ILE A 128 -6.43 38.27 31.98
CA ILE A 128 -5.66 39.50 31.81
C ILE A 128 -6.39 40.47 30.87
N SER A 129 -6.97 39.99 29.78
CA SER A 129 -7.80 40.79 28.88
C SER A 129 -9.02 41.39 29.56
N LEU A 130 -9.68 40.67 30.46
CA LEU A 130 -10.82 41.18 31.24
C LEU A 130 -10.36 42.27 32.22
N ILE A 131 -9.20 42.09 32.88
CA ILE A 131 -8.61 43.12 33.74
C ILE A 131 -8.37 44.39 32.92
N TYR A 132 -7.76 44.27 31.73
CA TYR A 132 -7.59 45.38 30.81
C TYR A 132 -8.90 46.06 30.44
N TYR A 133 -9.94 45.29 30.12
CA TYR A 133 -11.25 45.82 29.76
C TYR A 133 -11.86 46.70 30.87
N PHE A 134 -11.70 46.31 32.14
CA PHE A 134 -12.23 47.08 33.28
C PHE A 134 -11.34 48.23 33.76
N VAL A 135 -10.02 48.13 33.55
CA VAL A 135 -9.04 49.09 34.09
C VAL A 135 -8.67 50.18 33.10
N LEU A 136 -8.47 49.87 31.82
CA LEU A 136 -8.03 50.85 30.80
C LEU A 136 -8.95 52.07 30.65
N PRO A 137 -10.30 51.93 30.67
CA PRO A 137 -11.19 53.09 30.60
C PRO A 137 -11.03 54.07 31.77
N LYS A 138 -10.49 53.61 32.92
CA LYS A 138 -10.26 54.43 34.12
C LYS A 138 -8.96 55.23 34.06
N ILE A 139 -8.14 55.06 33.01
CA ILE A 139 -6.87 55.77 32.82
C ILE A 139 -7.03 56.81 31.68
N PRO A 140 -7.15 58.11 31.98
CA PRO A 140 -7.53 59.15 31.00
C PRO A 140 -6.61 59.23 29.77
N ILE A 141 -5.30 59.05 29.98
CA ILE A 141 -4.26 59.13 28.94
C ILE A 141 -4.37 58.01 27.91
N LEU A 142 -4.84 56.82 28.32
CA LEU A 142 -4.97 55.64 27.46
C LEU A 142 -6.34 55.58 26.77
N ASN A 143 -7.37 56.22 27.35
CA ASN A 143 -8.73 56.25 26.82
C ASN A 143 -8.84 57.08 25.52
N GLN A 144 -8.08 58.17 25.37
CA GLN A 144 -8.08 59.01 24.16
C GLN A 144 -7.53 58.29 22.90
N LYS A 145 -6.60 57.34 23.05
CA LYS A 145 -6.03 56.57 21.91
C LYS A 145 -6.92 55.41 21.47
N ASN A 146 -7.81 54.92 22.32
CA ASN A 146 -8.64 53.75 22.04
C ASN A 146 -9.81 54.05 21.08
N ASN A 147 -10.24 55.33 21.01
CA ASN A 147 -11.33 55.79 20.13
C ASN A 147 -10.89 56.15 18.70
N LEU A 148 -9.58 56.14 18.39
CA LEU A 148 -9.04 56.59 17.09
C LEU A 148 -8.88 55.47 16.04
N ILE A 149 -9.18 54.21 16.39
CA ILE A 149 -8.97 53.06 15.50
C ILE A 149 -10.26 52.25 15.44
N GLU A 150 -11.11 52.53 14.43
CA GLU A 150 -12.33 51.76 14.16
C GLU A 150 -12.03 50.26 14.04
N SER A 151 -12.61 49.47 14.96
CA SER A 151 -12.45 48.02 15.02
C SER A 151 -13.33 47.33 13.97
N ASN A 152 -12.86 47.23 12.74
CA ASN A 152 -13.48 46.35 11.77
C ASN A 152 -12.43 45.39 11.16
N ASN A 153 -12.63 44.09 11.43
CA ASN A 153 -12.10 42.90 10.73
C ASN A 153 -11.03 42.00 11.40
N SER A 154 -10.49 42.24 12.61
CA SER A 154 -9.41 41.38 13.18
C SER A 154 -9.84 40.23 14.12
N ASN A 155 -11.14 40.10 14.45
CA ASN A 155 -11.60 39.16 15.49
C ASN A 155 -11.30 37.68 15.17
N GLN A 156 -11.49 37.24 13.92
CA GLN A 156 -11.27 35.83 13.57
C GLN A 156 -9.80 35.41 13.61
N TYR A 157 -8.87 36.32 13.29
CA TYR A 157 -7.44 36.01 13.32
C TYR A 157 -6.94 35.80 14.75
N ILE A 158 -7.35 36.67 15.68
CA ILE A 158 -7.02 36.51 17.10
C ILE A 158 -7.59 35.21 17.66
N ILE A 159 -8.85 34.87 17.34
CA ILE A 159 -9.43 33.56 17.71
C ILE A 159 -8.59 32.42 17.13
N ALA A 160 -8.22 32.49 15.85
CA ALA A 160 -7.43 31.46 15.20
C ALA A 160 -6.08 31.23 15.88
N LEU A 161 -5.40 32.31 16.30
CA LEU A 161 -4.17 32.23 17.09
C LEU A 161 -4.41 31.55 18.44
N LEU A 162 -5.45 31.94 19.18
CA LEU A 162 -5.77 31.32 20.48
C LEU A 162 -6.12 29.83 20.34
N VAL A 163 -6.85 29.44 19.29
CA VAL A 163 -7.19 28.03 19.03
C VAL A 163 -5.93 27.21 18.73
N SER A 164 -4.93 27.79 18.06
CA SER A 164 -3.65 27.09 17.82
C SER A 164 -2.93 26.69 19.11
N PHE A 165 -3.20 27.36 20.24
CA PHE A 165 -2.57 27.03 21.52
C PHE A 165 -3.08 25.69 22.06
N PHE A 166 -4.33 25.32 21.76
CA PHE A 166 -4.86 24.01 22.13
C PHE A 166 -4.07 22.89 21.44
N ILE A 167 -3.76 23.07 20.15
CA ILE A 167 -3.05 22.09 19.32
C ILE A 167 -1.56 22.02 19.68
N LEU A 168 -0.89 23.18 19.75
CA LEU A 168 0.56 23.26 19.97
C LEU A 168 1.00 22.78 21.35
N ASN A 169 0.10 22.83 22.34
CA ASN A 169 0.35 22.42 23.71
C ASN A 169 -0.31 21.08 24.06
N ASP A 170 -0.79 20.34 23.06
CA ASP A 170 -1.22 18.95 23.18
C ASP A 170 -0.03 18.07 23.58
N THR A 171 -0.26 17.15 24.52
CA THR A 171 0.80 16.27 25.02
C THR A 171 1.43 15.42 23.90
N SER A 172 0.62 14.82 23.03
CA SER A 172 1.09 14.00 21.92
C SER A 172 1.86 14.83 20.89
N PHE A 173 1.43 16.08 20.68
CA PHE A 173 2.05 16.98 19.73
C PHE A 173 3.41 17.50 20.24
N VAL A 174 3.50 17.83 21.53
CA VAL A 174 4.76 18.21 22.18
C VAL A 174 5.76 17.05 22.14
N THR A 175 5.32 15.81 22.41
CA THR A 175 6.18 14.62 22.25
C THR A 175 6.65 14.47 20.81
N ALA A 176 5.77 14.63 19.82
CA ALA A 176 6.15 14.56 18.42
C ALA A 176 7.17 15.64 18.02
N ILE A 177 7.04 16.87 18.55
CA ILE A 177 8.05 17.93 18.34
C ILE A 177 9.38 17.52 18.97
N ALA A 178 9.37 17.02 20.21
CA ALA A 178 10.57 16.61 20.92
C ALA A 178 11.35 15.53 20.15
N ASP A 179 10.66 14.55 19.57
CA ASP A 179 11.27 13.47 18.77
C ASP A 179 11.99 13.97 17.51
N HIS A 180 11.64 15.17 17.00
CA HIS A 180 12.28 15.78 15.81
C HIS A 180 13.38 16.78 16.17
N LEU A 181 13.51 17.17 17.44
CA LEU A 181 14.55 18.09 17.89
C LEU A 181 15.83 17.32 18.19
N PRO A 182 17.01 17.93 17.93
CA PRO A 182 18.29 17.35 18.32
C PRO A 182 18.33 17.02 19.81
N ASP A 183 19.10 15.99 20.17
CA ASP A 183 19.33 15.63 21.56
C ASP A 183 19.86 16.83 22.36
N PHE A 184 19.15 17.20 23.41
CA PHE A 184 19.42 18.34 24.27
C PHE A 184 20.28 17.97 25.50
N THR A 185 20.69 16.71 25.64
CA THR A 185 21.62 16.28 26.70
C THR A 185 23.07 16.68 26.41
N THR A 186 23.39 17.01 25.15
CA THR A 186 24.74 17.39 24.70
C THR A 186 24.81 18.87 24.31
N LEU A 187 25.83 19.57 24.83
CA LEU A 187 26.04 21.01 24.59
C LEU A 187 26.29 21.34 23.11
N THR A 188 26.91 20.42 22.37
CA THR A 188 27.23 20.58 20.94
C THR A 188 25.99 20.81 20.07
N ASN A 189 24.83 20.33 20.53
CA ASN A 189 23.58 20.45 19.80
C ASN A 189 22.80 21.72 20.12
N TYR A 190 23.23 22.56 21.08
CA TYR A 190 22.46 23.71 21.54
C TYR A 190 22.02 24.67 20.43
N SER A 191 22.94 25.05 19.53
CA SER A 191 22.63 25.95 18.41
C SER A 191 21.62 25.33 17.44
N THR A 192 21.83 24.06 17.10
CA THR A 192 20.94 23.29 16.21
C THR A 192 19.56 23.10 16.83
N TYR A 193 19.49 22.74 18.12
CA TYR A 193 18.25 22.62 18.87
C TYR A 193 17.49 23.94 18.87
N THR A 194 18.14 25.03 19.27
CA THR A 194 17.50 26.34 19.39
C THR A 194 16.94 26.81 18.05
N ARG A 195 17.72 26.67 16.97
CA ARG A 195 17.27 26.98 15.61
C ARG A 195 16.09 26.12 15.19
N ASN A 196 16.18 24.81 15.37
CA ASN A 196 15.13 23.87 14.93
C ASN A 196 13.85 24.08 15.75
N ALA A 197 13.95 24.28 17.06
CA ALA A 197 12.81 24.60 17.92
C ALA A 197 12.14 25.91 17.51
N LEU A 198 12.93 26.95 17.24
CA LEU A 198 12.41 28.25 16.79
C LEU A 198 11.67 28.11 15.46
N VAL A 199 12.29 27.49 14.45
CA VAL A 199 11.69 27.29 13.13
C VAL A 199 10.42 26.44 13.24
N THR A 200 10.48 25.32 13.98
CA THR A 200 9.34 24.40 14.15
C THR A 200 8.14 25.10 14.78
N VAL A 201 8.33 25.87 15.85
CA VAL A 201 7.22 26.58 16.51
C VAL A 201 6.63 27.67 15.62
N ILE A 202 7.46 28.41 14.87
CA ILE A 202 6.98 29.42 13.91
C ILE A 202 6.15 28.76 12.81
N GLU A 203 6.67 27.71 12.18
CA GLU A 203 6.01 27.01 11.08
C GLU A 203 4.66 26.42 11.52
N LEU A 204 4.64 25.73 12.64
CA LEU A 204 3.42 25.09 13.15
C LEU A 204 2.38 26.12 13.59
N LEU A 205 2.79 27.19 14.28
CA LEU A 205 1.88 28.27 14.65
C LEU A 205 1.30 28.94 13.41
N PHE A 206 2.12 29.19 12.39
CA PHE A 206 1.67 29.75 11.11
C PHE A 206 0.66 28.82 10.43
N ILE A 207 1.00 27.55 10.25
CA ILE A 207 0.14 26.55 9.61
C ILE A 207 -1.20 26.43 10.35
N PHE A 208 -1.19 26.21 11.67
CA PHE A 208 -2.43 26.03 12.43
C PHE A 208 -3.25 27.33 12.51
N SER A 209 -2.61 28.50 12.60
CA SER A 209 -3.36 29.77 12.56
C SER A 209 -4.10 29.95 11.24
N ILE A 210 -3.51 29.56 10.10
CA ILE A 210 -4.17 29.60 8.80
C ILE A 210 -5.29 28.58 8.73
N ILE A 211 -5.06 27.33 9.14
CA ILE A 211 -6.08 26.28 9.15
C ILE A 211 -7.27 26.72 10.02
N ASN A 212 -7.01 27.19 11.24
CA ASN A 212 -8.05 27.67 12.15
C ASN A 212 -8.80 28.88 11.57
N LEU A 213 -8.10 29.80 10.89
CA LEU A 213 -8.74 30.92 10.21
C LEU A 213 -9.66 30.44 9.06
N LEU A 214 -9.24 29.45 8.29
CA LEU A 214 -10.07 28.86 7.24
C LEU A 214 -11.30 28.15 7.81
N ILE A 215 -11.16 27.42 8.92
CA ILE A 215 -12.27 26.76 9.62
C ILE A 215 -13.26 27.80 10.16
N LEU A 216 -12.79 28.84 10.83
CA LEU A 216 -13.66 29.90 11.38
C LEU A 216 -14.43 30.63 10.26
N ASN A 217 -13.77 30.89 9.14
CA ASN A 217 -14.41 31.45 7.94
C ASN A 217 -15.44 30.47 7.34
N ALA A 218 -15.12 29.18 7.28
CA ALA A 218 -16.04 28.15 6.80
C ALA A 218 -17.32 28.09 7.64
N LEU A 219 -17.19 28.07 8.97
CA LEU A 219 -18.33 28.09 9.89
C LEU A 219 -19.20 29.35 9.69
N SER A 220 -18.57 30.51 9.52
CA SER A 220 -19.28 31.75 9.21
C SER A 220 -20.03 31.64 7.88
N HIS A 221 -19.40 31.08 6.85
CA HIS A 221 -20.00 30.94 5.53
C HIS A 221 -21.13 29.90 5.49
N ILE A 222 -21.05 28.81 6.25
CA ILE A 222 -22.15 27.84 6.43
C ILE A 222 -23.38 28.53 7.01
N LYS A 223 -23.20 29.35 8.07
CA LYS A 223 -24.30 30.10 8.69
C LYS A 223 -25.03 31.02 7.70
N HIS A 224 -24.34 31.48 6.66
CA HIS A 224 -24.89 32.36 5.63
C HIS A 224 -25.15 31.62 4.29
N ILE A 225 -25.11 30.29 4.26
CA ILE A 225 -25.37 29.46 3.07
C ILE A 225 -24.50 29.92 1.88
N LYS A 226 -23.24 30.26 2.15
CA LYS A 226 -22.31 30.80 1.15
C LYS A 226 -21.20 29.79 0.83
N THR A 227 -21.02 29.50 -0.46
CA THR A 227 -19.88 28.69 -0.93
C THR A 227 -18.60 29.52 -0.92
N SER A 228 -17.48 28.92 -0.49
CA SER A 228 -16.17 29.58 -0.43
C SER A 228 -15.02 28.59 -0.48
N LEU A 229 -13.81 29.06 -0.80
CA LEU A 229 -12.59 28.25 -0.71
C LEU A 229 -12.34 27.75 0.71
N SER A 230 -12.61 28.56 1.73
CA SER A 230 -12.47 28.16 3.14
C SER A 230 -13.39 26.99 3.49
N LEU A 231 -14.63 27.01 2.99
CA LEU A 231 -15.57 25.92 3.18
C LEU A 231 -15.14 24.65 2.44
N ALA A 232 -14.69 24.78 1.20
CA ALA A 232 -14.16 23.65 0.42
C ALA A 232 -12.93 23.02 1.09
N PHE A 233 -11.97 23.81 1.54
CA PHE A 233 -10.79 23.34 2.26
C PHE A 233 -11.16 22.64 3.58
N THR A 234 -12.02 23.26 4.40
CA THR A 234 -12.45 22.70 5.68
C THR A 234 -13.17 21.37 5.50
N THR A 235 -14.02 21.26 4.49
CA THR A 235 -14.71 20.00 4.16
C THR A 235 -13.73 18.94 3.64
N SER A 236 -12.73 19.36 2.87
CA SER A 236 -11.65 18.47 2.40
C SER A 236 -10.81 17.93 3.55
N LEU A 237 -10.50 18.75 4.56
CA LEU A 237 -9.79 18.32 5.76
C LEU A 237 -10.63 17.33 6.59
N ALA A 238 -11.94 17.57 6.71
CA ALA A 238 -12.85 16.64 7.35
C ALA A 238 -12.91 15.29 6.61
N PHE A 239 -12.96 15.29 5.27
CA PHE A 239 -12.83 14.06 4.48
C PHE A 239 -11.46 13.39 4.66
N GLY A 240 -10.38 14.17 4.75
CA GLY A 240 -9.05 13.66 5.05
C GLY A 240 -9.00 12.88 6.36
N ILE A 241 -9.61 13.42 7.42
CA ILE A 241 -9.68 12.77 8.74
C ILE A 241 -10.59 11.54 8.71
N LEU A 242 -11.79 11.65 8.12
CA LEU A 242 -12.77 10.57 8.06
C LEU A 242 -12.27 9.39 7.23
N PHE A 243 -11.83 9.63 5.99
CA PHE A 243 -11.38 8.56 5.11
C PHE A 243 -10.00 8.01 5.48
N ASN A 244 -9.18 8.78 6.22
CA ASN A 244 -8.03 8.21 6.89
C ASN A 244 -8.44 7.10 7.87
N TYR A 245 -9.48 7.32 8.69
CA TYR A 245 -9.98 6.28 9.60
C TYR A 245 -10.52 5.07 8.84
N THR A 246 -11.40 5.26 7.85
CA THR A 246 -12.06 4.13 7.18
C THR A 246 -11.10 3.30 6.34
N LEU A 247 -10.14 3.93 5.64
CA LEU A 247 -9.10 3.21 4.91
C LEU A 247 -8.18 2.45 5.86
N GLN A 248 -7.76 3.08 6.96
CA GLN A 248 -6.89 2.43 7.94
C GLN A 248 -7.59 1.30 8.70
N TYR A 249 -8.89 1.45 8.97
CA TYR A 249 -9.73 0.41 9.53
C TYR A 249 -9.80 -0.81 8.62
N GLY A 250 -9.89 -0.57 7.31
CA GLY A 250 -9.94 -1.64 6.32
C GLY A 250 -8.66 -2.42 6.15
N VAL A 251 -7.54 -1.95 6.69
CA VAL A 251 -6.26 -2.68 6.72
C VAL A 251 -5.80 -2.92 8.15
N ARG A 252 -6.67 -2.89 9.16
CA ARG A 252 -6.22 -2.98 10.56
C ARG A 252 -5.62 -4.35 10.87
N GLY A 253 -4.56 -4.34 11.67
CA GLY A 253 -3.93 -5.51 12.27
C GLY A 253 -4.33 -5.68 13.74
N ASN A 254 -3.54 -6.48 14.45
CA ASN A 254 -3.83 -6.96 15.80
C ASN A 254 -2.64 -6.86 16.76
N SER A 255 -1.55 -6.25 16.31
CA SER A 255 -0.29 -6.12 17.03
C SER A 255 0.38 -4.79 16.69
N ASP A 256 1.34 -4.36 17.50
CA ASP A 256 2.29 -3.34 17.09
C ASP A 256 3.38 -3.94 16.19
N LEU A 257 4.14 -3.07 15.54
CA LEU A 257 5.40 -3.40 14.88
C LEU A 257 6.41 -2.34 15.32
N ALA A 258 7.58 -2.76 15.80
CA ALA A 258 8.63 -1.85 16.28
C ALA A 258 8.12 -0.75 17.25
N GLY A 259 7.23 -1.11 18.19
CA GLY A 259 6.71 -0.22 19.23
C GLY A 259 5.66 0.78 18.75
N LYS A 260 5.15 0.66 17.51
CA LYS A 260 4.04 1.51 17.01
C LYS A 260 2.94 0.67 16.37
N TYR A 261 1.70 1.00 16.72
CA TYR A 261 0.51 0.44 16.08
C TYR A 261 0.31 0.99 14.67
N ILE A 262 0.30 2.33 14.52
CA ILE A 262 0.34 3.03 13.23
C ILE A 262 1.30 4.21 13.37
N VAL A 263 2.18 4.40 12.38
CA VAL A 263 3.17 5.47 12.38
C VAL A 263 2.46 6.83 12.28
N PRO A 264 2.75 7.80 13.16
CA PRO A 264 2.12 9.12 13.12
C PRO A 264 2.27 9.82 11.77
N GLY A 265 3.46 9.71 11.16
CA GLY A 265 3.73 10.22 9.81
C GLY A 265 2.79 9.64 8.75
N GLY A 266 2.41 8.36 8.87
CA GLY A 266 1.49 7.71 7.94
C GLY A 266 0.07 8.26 8.03
N THR A 267 -0.42 8.47 9.25
CA THR A 267 -1.71 9.13 9.49
C THR A 267 -1.74 10.54 8.92
N VAL A 268 -0.71 11.35 9.21
CA VAL A 268 -0.62 12.74 8.69
C VAL A 268 -0.52 12.74 7.17
N TYR A 269 0.29 11.87 6.59
CA TYR A 269 0.47 11.76 5.14
C TYR A 269 -0.86 11.44 4.44
N GLN A 270 -1.58 10.43 4.91
CA GLN A 270 -2.86 10.03 4.34
C GLN A 270 -3.90 11.16 4.44
N ILE A 271 -4.01 11.83 5.59
CA ILE A 271 -4.91 12.99 5.77
C ILE A 271 -4.55 14.10 4.77
N VAL A 272 -3.26 14.43 4.60
CA VAL A 272 -2.81 15.49 3.68
C VAL A 272 -3.13 15.14 2.22
N ILE A 273 -2.82 13.93 1.77
CA ILE A 273 -3.08 13.51 0.37
C ILE A 273 -4.58 13.54 0.06
N ILE A 274 -5.41 12.98 0.94
CA ILE A 274 -6.88 12.96 0.76
C ILE A 274 -7.44 14.39 0.79
N THR A 275 -6.92 15.26 1.67
CA THR A 275 -7.33 16.67 1.75
C THR A 275 -6.99 17.41 0.46
N LEU A 276 -5.76 17.26 -0.05
CA LEU A 276 -5.33 17.90 -1.29
C LEU A 276 -6.13 17.41 -2.50
N PHE A 277 -6.39 16.10 -2.58
CA PHE A 277 -7.19 15.50 -3.66
C PHE A 277 -8.64 16.01 -3.61
N SER A 278 -9.27 15.95 -2.44
CA SER A 278 -10.63 16.44 -2.23
C SER A 278 -10.74 17.93 -2.59
N PHE A 279 -9.76 18.73 -2.17
CA PHE A 279 -9.74 20.16 -2.44
C PHE A 279 -9.53 20.46 -3.93
N LEU A 280 -8.69 19.68 -4.62
CA LEU A 280 -8.54 19.73 -6.07
C LEU A 280 -9.88 19.45 -6.77
N CYS A 281 -10.62 18.42 -6.36
CA CYS A 281 -11.96 18.13 -6.90
C CYS A 281 -12.92 19.31 -6.68
N TYR A 282 -12.93 19.94 -5.49
CA TYR A 282 -13.77 21.13 -5.25
C TYR A 282 -13.44 22.28 -6.18
N VAL A 283 -12.16 22.56 -6.43
CA VAL A 283 -11.75 23.66 -7.33
C VAL A 283 -12.01 23.31 -8.80
N LEU A 284 -11.83 22.05 -9.20
CA LEU A 284 -12.05 21.56 -10.57
C LEU A 284 -13.54 21.45 -10.93
N ILE A 285 -14.40 20.98 -10.04
CA ILE A 285 -15.85 20.89 -10.30
C ILE A 285 -16.51 22.25 -10.02
N ASN A 286 -15.98 23.02 -9.06
CA ASN A 286 -16.43 24.35 -8.67
C ASN A 286 -17.90 24.42 -8.21
N ARG A 287 -18.47 23.29 -7.77
CA ARG A 287 -19.84 23.16 -7.26
C ARG A 287 -19.84 22.43 -5.93
N TYR A 288 -20.09 23.13 -4.82
CA TYR A 288 -19.87 22.60 -3.48
C TYR A 288 -20.71 21.36 -3.16
N ILE A 289 -22.04 21.44 -3.29
CA ILE A 289 -22.94 20.32 -2.93
C ILE A 289 -22.66 19.09 -3.79
N ALA A 290 -22.61 19.26 -5.12
CA ALA A 290 -22.35 18.16 -6.05
C ALA A 290 -20.99 17.49 -5.76
N THR A 291 -19.94 18.28 -5.52
CA THR A 291 -18.61 17.73 -5.21
C THR A 291 -18.59 17.01 -3.87
N THR A 292 -19.27 17.55 -2.85
CA THR A 292 -19.35 16.92 -1.52
C THR A 292 -20.02 15.55 -1.60
N LEU A 293 -21.13 15.47 -2.32
CA LEU A 293 -21.86 14.21 -2.53
C LEU A 293 -21.02 13.21 -3.34
N PHE A 294 -20.39 13.65 -4.42
CA PHE A 294 -19.49 12.82 -5.21
C PHE A 294 -18.34 12.25 -4.37
N LEU A 295 -17.62 13.10 -3.62
CA LEU A 295 -16.50 12.68 -2.77
C LEU A 295 -16.96 11.76 -1.63
N THR A 296 -18.17 11.95 -1.10
CA THR A 296 -18.75 11.08 -0.06
C THR A 296 -18.96 9.67 -0.62
N VAL A 297 -19.62 9.55 -1.78
CA VAL A 297 -19.87 8.26 -2.43
C VAL A 297 -18.55 7.59 -2.81
N LEU A 298 -17.64 8.35 -3.42
CA LEU A 298 -16.34 7.84 -3.86
C LEU A 298 -15.52 7.32 -2.67
N GLY A 299 -15.40 8.09 -1.58
CA GLY A 299 -14.62 7.68 -0.42
C GLY A 299 -15.24 6.49 0.33
N ILE A 300 -16.58 6.40 0.42
CA ILE A 300 -17.26 5.22 0.96
C ILE A 300 -16.99 4.00 0.08
N ALA A 301 -17.14 4.12 -1.25
CA ALA A 301 -16.92 3.03 -2.19
C ALA A 301 -15.47 2.50 -2.12
N ILE A 302 -14.47 3.39 -2.12
CA ILE A 302 -13.06 3.04 -1.97
C ILE A 302 -12.81 2.36 -0.62
N SER A 303 -13.40 2.87 0.47
CA SER A 303 -13.22 2.28 1.81
C SER A 303 -13.82 0.87 1.91
N ILE A 304 -15.02 0.67 1.37
CA ILE A 304 -15.67 -0.65 1.33
C ILE A 304 -14.86 -1.61 0.45
N ALA A 305 -14.46 -1.18 -0.75
CA ALA A 305 -13.64 -2.00 -1.64
C ALA A 305 -12.33 -2.43 -0.97
N ASN A 306 -11.68 -1.53 -0.23
CA ASN A 306 -10.48 -1.83 0.53
C ASN A 306 -10.72 -2.84 1.66
N ILE A 307 -11.81 -2.70 2.44
CA ILE A 307 -12.18 -3.66 3.49
C ILE A 307 -12.43 -5.06 2.90
N LEU A 308 -13.22 -5.12 1.83
CA LEU A 308 -13.57 -6.39 1.18
C LEU A 308 -12.32 -7.07 0.62
N LYS A 309 -11.48 -6.32 -0.12
CA LYS A 309 -10.25 -6.86 -0.69
C LYS A 309 -9.29 -7.37 0.38
N GLU A 310 -9.06 -6.59 1.43
CA GLU A 310 -8.21 -7.00 2.55
C GLU A 310 -8.73 -8.30 3.19
N SER A 311 -10.05 -8.40 3.45
CA SER A 311 -10.64 -9.58 4.09
C SER A 311 -10.50 -10.86 3.25
N MET A 312 -10.52 -10.74 1.92
CA MET A 312 -10.45 -11.89 1.01
C MET A 312 -9.01 -12.30 0.67
N ARG A 313 -8.09 -11.31 0.58
CA ARG A 313 -6.76 -11.51 -0.01
C ARG A 313 -5.60 -11.11 0.89
N SER A 314 -5.87 -10.60 2.10
CA SER A 314 -4.84 -9.99 2.95
C SER A 314 -4.00 -8.96 2.19
N GLU A 315 -4.63 -8.19 1.30
CA GLU A 315 -3.99 -7.16 0.48
C GLU A 315 -4.87 -5.89 0.42
N PRO A 316 -4.29 -4.68 0.63
CA PRO A 316 -5.04 -3.45 0.51
C PRO A 316 -5.47 -3.19 -0.93
N LEU A 317 -6.39 -2.24 -1.10
CA LEU A 317 -6.66 -1.68 -2.42
C LEU A 317 -5.40 -1.00 -2.96
N LEU A 318 -4.99 -1.36 -4.17
CA LEU A 318 -3.80 -0.89 -4.87
C LEU A 318 -4.20 -0.03 -6.08
N ILE A 319 -3.26 0.76 -6.60
CA ILE A 319 -3.51 1.58 -7.80
C ILE A 319 -3.78 0.71 -9.03
N THR A 320 -3.10 -0.43 -9.11
CA THR A 320 -3.26 -1.41 -10.18
C THR A 320 -4.68 -1.97 -10.22
N ASP A 321 -5.41 -2.02 -9.11
CA ASP A 321 -6.79 -2.52 -9.08
C ASP A 321 -7.75 -1.62 -9.89
N PHE A 322 -7.46 -0.33 -10.03
CA PHE A 322 -8.29 0.57 -10.82
C PHE A 322 -8.23 0.25 -12.33
N THR A 323 -7.24 -0.53 -12.78
CA THR A 323 -7.23 -1.05 -14.16
C THR A 323 -8.36 -2.05 -14.40
N TRP A 324 -8.79 -2.78 -13.36
CA TRP A 324 -9.88 -3.76 -13.41
C TRP A 324 -11.27 -3.12 -13.46
N ILE A 325 -11.41 -1.80 -13.26
CA ILE A 325 -12.69 -1.09 -13.47
C ILE A 325 -13.19 -1.25 -14.91
N GLN A 326 -12.28 -1.51 -15.86
CA GLN A 326 -12.64 -1.84 -17.24
C GLN A 326 -13.38 -3.18 -17.38
N GLU A 327 -13.37 -4.04 -16.35
CA GLU A 327 -14.00 -5.36 -16.29
C GLU A 327 -15.21 -5.40 -15.34
N ILE A 328 -15.99 -4.31 -15.28
CA ILE A 328 -17.12 -4.19 -14.34
C ILE A 328 -18.15 -5.32 -14.49
N ASN A 329 -18.27 -5.93 -15.67
CA ASN A 329 -19.17 -7.08 -15.90
C ASN A 329 -18.74 -8.31 -15.10
N THR A 330 -17.44 -8.59 -15.03
CA THR A 330 -16.86 -9.69 -14.23
C THR A 330 -17.03 -9.41 -12.75
N VAL A 331 -16.84 -8.16 -12.32
CA VAL A 331 -17.08 -7.77 -10.92
C VAL A 331 -18.56 -7.93 -10.56
N LEU A 332 -19.48 -7.53 -11.43
CA LEU A 332 -20.93 -7.63 -11.20
C LEU A 332 -21.45 -9.07 -11.23
N SER A 333 -20.79 -10.02 -11.93
CA SER A 333 -21.21 -11.42 -11.93
C SER A 333 -21.00 -12.14 -10.58
N PHE A 334 -20.12 -11.61 -9.71
CA PHE A 334 -19.89 -12.12 -8.36
C PHE A 334 -20.82 -11.51 -7.31
N VAL A 335 -21.68 -10.58 -7.70
CA VAL A 335 -22.41 -9.70 -6.77
C VAL A 335 -23.87 -10.15 -6.66
N ASN A 336 -24.27 -10.55 -5.46
CA ASN A 336 -25.65 -10.93 -5.14
C ASN A 336 -26.65 -9.82 -5.55
N SER A 337 -27.84 -10.19 -6.02
CA SER A 337 -28.91 -9.26 -6.42
C SER A 337 -29.26 -8.21 -5.35
N LYS A 338 -29.08 -8.52 -4.05
CA LYS A 338 -29.24 -7.54 -2.96
C LYS A 338 -28.19 -6.42 -2.99
N ILE A 339 -26.95 -6.73 -3.39
CA ILE A 339 -25.87 -5.74 -3.48
C ILE A 339 -26.08 -4.79 -4.67
N ILE A 340 -26.69 -5.27 -5.76
CA ILE A 340 -27.09 -4.42 -6.88
C ILE A 340 -28.04 -3.31 -6.40
N ILE A 341 -28.98 -3.62 -5.50
CA ILE A 341 -29.88 -2.62 -4.91
C ILE A 341 -29.09 -1.57 -4.12
N TYR A 342 -28.09 -1.98 -3.32
CA TYR A 342 -27.24 -1.04 -2.60
C TYR A 342 -26.41 -0.16 -3.53
N ILE A 343 -25.91 -0.69 -4.65
CA ILE A 343 -25.19 0.08 -5.68
C ILE A 343 -26.12 1.12 -6.32
N ILE A 344 -27.34 0.71 -6.68
CA ILE A 344 -28.36 1.64 -7.23
C ILE A 344 -28.67 2.74 -6.21
N LEU A 345 -28.90 2.40 -4.94
CA LEU A 345 -29.14 3.37 -3.87
C LEU A 345 -27.94 4.32 -3.70
N ALA A 346 -26.70 3.81 -3.76
CA ALA A 346 -25.49 4.61 -3.65
C ALA A 346 -25.34 5.64 -4.78
N ILE A 347 -25.92 5.40 -5.96
CA ILE A 347 -25.92 6.32 -7.11
C ILE A 347 -27.14 7.28 -7.06
N VAL A 348 -28.33 6.74 -6.78
CA VAL A 348 -29.59 7.50 -6.86
C VAL A 348 -29.79 8.43 -5.67
N LEU A 349 -29.46 7.98 -4.45
CA LEU A 349 -29.67 8.76 -3.23
C LEU A 349 -28.92 10.12 -3.25
N PRO A 350 -27.63 10.20 -3.63
CA PRO A 350 -26.93 11.48 -3.79
C PRO A 350 -27.61 12.40 -4.81
N ILE A 351 -28.13 11.87 -5.91
CA ILE A 351 -28.83 12.66 -6.93
C ILE A 351 -30.11 13.25 -6.33
N ILE A 352 -30.91 12.45 -5.63
CA ILE A 352 -32.12 12.92 -4.93
C ILE A 352 -31.75 14.01 -3.92
N ILE A 353 -30.75 13.76 -3.07
CA ILE A 353 -30.26 14.72 -2.07
C ILE A 353 -29.83 16.02 -2.74
N TYR A 354 -29.10 15.96 -3.86
CA TYR A 354 -28.73 17.15 -4.63
C TYR A 354 -29.95 17.96 -5.07
N PHE A 355 -30.96 17.30 -5.65
CA PHE A 355 -32.19 17.95 -6.11
C PHE A 355 -33.04 18.52 -4.97
N VAL A 356 -32.99 17.92 -3.78
CA VAL A 356 -33.62 18.47 -2.56
C VAL A 356 -32.85 19.68 -2.07
N LEU A 357 -31.53 19.57 -1.88
CA LEU A 357 -30.70 20.65 -1.33
C LEU A 357 -30.68 21.89 -2.23
N ARG A 358 -30.67 21.74 -3.56
CA ARG A 358 -30.75 22.88 -4.49
C ARG A 358 -32.05 23.68 -4.38
N LYS A 359 -33.12 23.14 -3.79
CA LYS A 359 -34.36 23.90 -3.53
C LYS A 359 -34.20 24.88 -2.36
N PHE A 360 -33.28 24.59 -1.44
CA PHE A 360 -33.05 25.39 -0.24
C PHE A 360 -31.79 26.25 -0.29
N THR A 361 -30.94 26.08 -1.31
CA THR A 361 -29.67 26.79 -1.45
C THR A 361 -29.42 27.23 -2.89
N GLU A 362 -28.91 28.44 -3.10
CA GLU A 362 -28.45 28.86 -4.42
C GLU A 362 -27.18 28.11 -4.84
N VAL A 363 -27.21 27.53 -6.04
CA VAL A 363 -26.05 26.80 -6.60
C VAL A 363 -25.04 27.79 -7.17
N GLN A 364 -24.26 28.41 -6.29
CA GLN A 364 -23.20 29.35 -6.65
C GLN A 364 -21.85 28.64 -6.87
N PRO A 365 -20.98 29.17 -7.75
CA PRO A 365 -19.62 28.68 -7.88
C PRO A 365 -18.79 29.00 -6.63
N ILE A 366 -17.89 28.09 -6.25
CA ILE A 366 -16.97 28.27 -5.11
C ILE A 366 -16.00 29.42 -5.41
N VAL A 367 -15.44 29.43 -6.63
CA VAL A 367 -14.53 30.45 -7.14
C VAL A 367 -15.15 31.12 -8.36
N LYS A 368 -15.46 32.41 -8.24
CA LYS A 368 -16.03 33.23 -9.32
C LYS A 368 -14.97 33.67 -10.35
N SER A 369 -13.77 34.00 -9.89
CA SER A 369 -12.67 34.45 -10.78
C SER A 369 -11.95 33.26 -11.39
N TRP A 370 -12.00 33.13 -12.72
CA TRP A 370 -11.30 32.07 -13.42
C TRP A 370 -9.77 32.14 -13.21
N LYS A 371 -9.19 33.34 -13.11
CA LYS A 371 -7.76 33.54 -12.83
C LYS A 371 -7.37 32.98 -11.47
N LEU A 372 -8.18 33.24 -10.43
CA LEU A 372 -7.96 32.70 -9.09
C LEU A 372 -8.10 31.17 -9.10
N ARG A 373 -9.08 30.64 -9.82
CA ARG A 373 -9.31 29.19 -9.95
C ARG A 373 -8.11 28.50 -10.60
N VAL A 374 -7.64 29.00 -11.75
CA VAL A 374 -6.45 28.46 -12.44
C VAL A 374 -5.21 28.55 -11.56
N SER A 375 -5.00 29.67 -10.89
CA SER A 375 -3.88 29.83 -9.94
C SER A 375 -3.95 28.83 -8.78
N THR A 376 -5.14 28.59 -8.23
CA THR A 376 -5.33 27.59 -7.16
C THR A 376 -5.07 26.18 -7.65
N VAL A 377 -5.59 25.82 -8.84
CA VAL A 377 -5.32 24.50 -9.46
C VAL A 377 -3.83 24.31 -9.70
N PHE A 378 -3.14 25.33 -10.24
CA PHE A 378 -1.70 25.29 -10.47
C PHE A 378 -0.92 25.06 -9.16
N LEU A 379 -1.26 25.77 -8.08
CA LEU A 379 -0.62 25.58 -6.77
C LEU A 379 -0.87 24.18 -6.19
N LEU A 380 -2.06 23.62 -6.39
CA LEU A 380 -2.37 22.25 -5.95
C LEU A 380 -1.59 21.21 -6.76
N ILE A 381 -1.53 21.36 -8.09
CA ILE A 381 -0.71 20.49 -8.95
C ILE A 381 0.76 20.58 -8.54
N LEU A 382 1.27 21.80 -8.33
CA LEU A 382 2.65 22.00 -7.86
C LEU A 382 2.90 21.31 -6.51
N SER A 383 1.93 21.32 -5.60
CA SER A 383 2.02 20.61 -4.32
C SER A 383 2.13 19.09 -4.53
N PHE A 384 1.31 18.51 -5.42
CA PHE A 384 1.41 17.10 -5.79
C PHE A 384 2.75 16.76 -6.44
N VAL A 385 3.26 17.60 -7.34
CA VAL A 385 4.56 17.41 -7.99
C VAL A 385 5.69 17.44 -6.96
N THR A 386 5.66 18.38 -6.00
CA THR A 386 6.66 18.46 -4.92
C THR A 386 6.63 17.20 -4.05
N ILE A 387 5.44 16.72 -3.67
CA ILE A 387 5.31 15.47 -2.90
C ILE A 387 5.85 14.29 -3.71
N PHE A 388 5.45 14.16 -4.98
CA PHE A 388 5.87 13.08 -5.88
C PHE A 388 7.39 13.03 -6.07
N THR A 389 8.01 14.18 -6.38
CA THR A 389 9.47 14.30 -6.57
C THR A 389 10.23 14.03 -5.28
N SER A 390 9.73 14.52 -4.13
CA SER A 390 10.33 14.25 -2.82
C SER A 390 10.29 12.77 -2.47
N PHE A 391 9.16 12.10 -2.72
CA PHE A 391 8.98 10.68 -2.45
C PHE A 391 9.89 9.82 -3.35
N LYS A 392 10.01 10.18 -4.64
CA LYS A 392 10.95 9.55 -5.59
C LYS A 392 12.41 9.72 -5.15
N TYR A 393 12.77 10.91 -4.66
CA TYR A 393 14.13 11.20 -4.18
C TYR A 393 14.49 10.33 -2.96
N VAL A 394 13.60 10.28 -1.96
CA VAL A 394 13.77 9.48 -0.74
C VAL A 394 13.90 7.99 -1.05
N SER A 395 13.05 7.48 -1.95
CA SER A 395 13.08 6.08 -2.36
C SER A 395 14.42 5.68 -2.99
N LYS A 396 15.11 6.61 -3.67
CA LYS A 396 16.40 6.34 -4.33
C LYS A 396 17.60 6.46 -3.40
N HIS A 397 17.58 7.34 -2.40
CA HIS A 397 18.79 7.69 -1.64
C HIS A 397 18.81 7.15 -0.20
N LYS A 398 17.73 6.53 0.31
CA LYS A 398 17.59 5.98 1.68
C LYS A 398 17.92 6.94 2.86
N GLU A 399 18.47 8.12 2.58
CA GLU A 399 18.99 9.12 3.51
C GLU A 399 18.42 10.51 3.16
N THR A 400 17.84 11.15 4.17
CA THR A 400 17.49 12.58 4.32
C THR A 400 16.64 13.25 3.24
N SER A 401 15.32 13.25 3.45
CA SER A 401 14.47 14.37 3.00
C SER A 401 14.33 15.40 4.10
N HIS A 402 14.34 16.68 3.73
CA HIS A 402 13.98 17.78 4.62
C HIS A 402 12.47 17.83 4.95
N ILE A 403 11.65 16.90 4.44
CA ILE A 403 10.21 16.81 4.74
C ILE A 403 10.00 15.83 5.91
N PRO A 404 9.68 16.30 7.12
CA PRO A 404 9.62 15.48 8.34
C PRO A 404 8.64 14.29 8.24
N VAL A 405 7.53 14.46 7.52
CA VAL A 405 6.51 13.42 7.37
C VAL A 405 7.01 12.26 6.50
N ILE A 406 7.68 12.56 5.38
CA ILE A 406 8.18 11.52 4.46
C ILE A 406 9.42 10.85 5.04
N SER A 407 10.30 11.61 5.71
CA SER A 407 11.47 11.03 6.37
C SER A 407 11.09 10.14 7.55
N SER A 408 10.16 10.54 8.42
CA SER A 408 9.68 9.68 9.51
C SER A 408 9.00 8.41 9.01
N LEU A 409 8.31 8.47 7.87
CA LEU A 409 7.69 7.30 7.23
C LEU A 409 8.70 6.33 6.62
N ASN A 410 9.72 6.85 5.94
CA ASN A 410 10.69 6.03 5.24
C ASN A 410 11.78 5.48 6.18
N ASN A 411 12.11 6.22 7.24
CA ASN A 411 13.26 5.92 8.11
C ASN A 411 12.88 5.24 9.44
N TRP A 412 11.58 5.12 9.76
CA TRP A 412 11.15 4.48 11.01
C TRP A 412 11.52 3.00 11.09
N ALA A 413 11.11 2.21 10.09
CA ALA A 413 11.46 0.80 9.97
C ALA A 413 11.43 0.39 8.50
N SER A 414 12.43 -0.41 8.10
CA SER A 414 12.52 -1.03 6.77
C SER A 414 11.62 -2.25 6.72
N ILE A 415 10.34 -2.02 6.45
CA ILE A 415 9.29 -3.05 6.38
C ILE A 415 8.81 -3.25 4.94
N GLU A 416 9.51 -2.69 3.97
CA GLU A 416 9.19 -2.79 2.53
C GLU A 416 9.12 -4.23 2.05
N TRP A 417 9.94 -5.12 2.60
CA TRP A 417 9.99 -6.54 2.25
C TRP A 417 8.80 -7.34 2.80
N MET A 418 8.04 -6.79 3.75
CA MET A 418 6.87 -7.45 4.36
C MET A 418 5.58 -7.30 3.53
N GLY A 419 5.67 -6.81 2.29
CA GLY A 419 4.54 -6.69 1.35
C GLY A 419 3.63 -5.48 1.58
N PHE A 420 2.66 -5.29 0.68
CA PHE A 420 1.75 -4.13 0.70
C PHE A 420 0.88 -4.07 1.95
N ASN A 421 0.45 -5.24 2.42
CA ASN A 421 -0.41 -5.39 3.58
C ASN A 421 0.18 -4.75 4.83
N VAL A 422 1.39 -5.17 5.20
CA VAL A 422 2.10 -4.65 6.37
C VAL A 422 2.43 -3.16 6.18
N ASN A 423 2.82 -2.75 4.97
CA ASN A 423 3.08 -1.33 4.69
C ASN A 423 1.80 -0.48 4.83
N ALA A 424 0.63 -0.93 4.37
CA ALA A 424 -0.63 -0.22 4.55
C ALA A 424 -1.06 -0.19 6.03
N LYS A 425 -0.94 -1.32 6.74
CA LYS A 425 -1.20 -1.50 8.18
C LYS A 425 -0.49 -0.47 9.05
N TYR A 426 0.79 -0.23 8.80
CA TYR A 426 1.63 0.59 9.68
C TYR A 426 1.97 1.98 9.10
N LYS A 427 2.04 2.14 7.77
CA LYS A 427 2.41 3.42 7.11
C LYS A 427 1.27 4.12 6.35
N SER A 428 0.12 3.48 6.11
CA SER A 428 -1.08 3.95 5.37
C SER A 428 -1.23 3.45 3.92
N VAL A 429 -2.48 3.38 3.44
CA VAL A 429 -2.82 3.00 2.05
C VAL A 429 -2.28 4.03 1.05
N MET A 430 -2.39 5.32 1.36
CA MET A 430 -1.85 6.38 0.48
C MET A 430 -0.32 6.33 0.35
N PHE A 431 0.40 5.86 1.38
CA PHE A 431 1.84 5.61 1.29
C PHE A 431 2.16 4.50 0.29
N VAL A 432 1.42 3.38 0.34
CA VAL A 432 1.56 2.28 -0.63
C VAL A 432 1.31 2.76 -2.06
N TRP A 433 0.22 3.51 -2.26
CA TRP A 433 -0.11 4.10 -3.57
C TRP A 433 0.99 5.00 -4.10
N SER A 434 1.57 5.82 -3.24
CA SER A 434 2.65 6.73 -3.63
C SER A 434 3.94 5.98 -3.98
N LYS A 435 4.27 4.87 -3.29
CA LYS A 435 5.37 3.96 -3.67
C LYS A 435 5.15 3.39 -5.07
N GLN A 436 3.95 2.84 -5.36
CA GLN A 436 3.63 2.27 -6.67
C GLN A 436 3.82 3.27 -7.83
N LEU A 437 3.48 4.54 -7.62
CA LEU A 437 3.62 5.58 -8.66
C LEU A 437 5.05 6.11 -8.84
N THR A 438 5.93 5.97 -7.84
CA THR A 438 7.21 6.70 -7.81
C THR A 438 8.43 5.80 -7.93
N MET A 439 8.33 4.53 -7.55
CA MET A 439 9.46 3.62 -7.53
C MET A 439 9.71 2.98 -8.90
N SER A 440 10.99 2.68 -9.15
CA SER A 440 11.38 1.88 -10.31
C SER A 440 10.97 0.42 -10.08
N VAL A 441 10.56 -0.28 -11.15
CA VAL A 441 10.15 -1.69 -11.03
C VAL A 441 11.33 -2.62 -10.76
N ILE A 442 12.56 -2.20 -11.11
CA ILE A 442 13.81 -2.87 -10.75
C ILE A 442 14.91 -1.81 -10.54
N GLU A 443 15.79 -2.04 -9.57
CA GLU A 443 16.95 -1.16 -9.31
C GLU A 443 18.11 -1.51 -10.26
N GLU A 444 18.82 -0.49 -10.73
CA GLU A 444 20.04 -0.68 -11.54
C GLU A 444 21.14 -1.35 -10.70
N PRO A 445 21.62 -2.55 -11.09
CA PRO A 445 22.70 -3.21 -10.36
C PRO A 445 24.02 -2.45 -10.50
N SER A 446 24.78 -2.38 -9.42
CA SER A 446 26.12 -1.76 -9.43
C SER A 446 27.04 -2.44 -10.45
N GLY A 447 27.72 -1.64 -11.28
CA GLY A 447 28.61 -2.14 -12.33
C GLY A 447 27.91 -2.60 -13.61
N TYR A 448 26.61 -2.34 -13.77
CA TYR A 448 25.89 -2.61 -15.01
C TYR A 448 26.53 -1.88 -16.20
N SER A 449 26.94 -2.64 -17.21
CA SER A 449 27.58 -2.14 -18.43
C SER A 449 27.54 -3.18 -19.55
N GLN A 450 27.70 -2.74 -20.79
CA GLN A 450 27.76 -3.66 -21.94
C GLN A 450 28.89 -4.69 -21.81
N GLN A 451 30.03 -4.29 -21.24
CA GLN A 451 31.18 -5.18 -21.03
C GLN A 451 30.85 -6.27 -20.01
N LYS A 452 30.21 -5.92 -18.90
CA LYS A 452 29.79 -6.88 -17.86
C LYS A 452 28.72 -7.85 -18.38
N ILE A 453 27.72 -7.38 -19.13
CA ILE A 453 26.73 -8.28 -19.75
C ILE A 453 27.40 -9.24 -20.75
N SER A 454 28.38 -8.77 -21.52
CA SER A 454 29.11 -9.63 -22.46
C SER A 454 30.01 -10.66 -21.76
N SER A 455 30.55 -10.35 -20.57
CA SER A 455 31.32 -11.33 -19.79
C SER A 455 30.40 -12.38 -19.15
N ILE A 456 29.22 -11.99 -18.68
CA ILE A 456 28.16 -12.89 -18.23
C ILE A 456 27.79 -13.87 -19.35
N TYR A 457 27.48 -13.36 -20.55
CA TYR A 457 27.19 -14.21 -21.71
C TYR A 457 28.28 -15.26 -21.97
N LYS A 458 29.56 -14.83 -22.04
CA LYS A 458 30.69 -15.75 -22.30
C LYS A 458 30.84 -16.83 -21.22
N LYS A 459 30.65 -16.45 -19.94
CA LYS A 459 30.71 -17.37 -18.80
C LYS A 459 29.67 -18.48 -18.96
N TYR A 460 28.41 -18.11 -19.19
CA TYR A 460 27.32 -19.08 -19.26
C TYR A 460 27.21 -19.78 -20.62
N ASP A 461 27.74 -19.21 -21.71
CA ASP A 461 27.91 -19.94 -22.98
C ASP A 461 28.90 -21.10 -22.82
N LYS A 462 30.04 -20.87 -22.16
CA LYS A 462 30.97 -21.96 -21.83
C LYS A 462 30.31 -22.99 -20.92
N LEU A 463 29.63 -22.56 -19.85
CA LEU A 463 28.99 -23.47 -18.91
C LEU A 463 27.89 -24.32 -19.56
N SER A 464 27.04 -23.73 -20.40
CA SER A 464 25.99 -24.47 -21.10
C SER A 464 26.55 -25.61 -21.95
N LYS A 465 27.69 -25.40 -22.63
CA LYS A 465 28.38 -26.43 -23.39
C LYS A 465 28.92 -27.56 -22.51
N GLU A 466 29.40 -27.25 -21.31
CA GLU A 466 29.85 -28.26 -20.36
C GLU A 466 28.69 -29.09 -19.81
N ILE A 467 27.58 -28.44 -19.41
CA ILE A 467 26.35 -29.13 -18.99
C ILE A 467 25.82 -30.03 -20.12
N ASN A 468 25.80 -29.53 -21.36
CA ASN A 468 25.28 -30.25 -22.50
C ASN A 468 26.12 -31.46 -22.94
N LYS A 469 27.32 -31.68 -22.39
CA LYS A 469 28.08 -32.93 -22.62
C LYS A 469 27.46 -34.13 -21.91
N THR A 470 26.76 -33.90 -20.79
CA THR A 470 26.14 -34.96 -19.98
C THR A 470 24.62 -35.03 -20.15
N ARG A 471 23.98 -33.95 -20.63
CA ARG A 471 22.54 -33.90 -20.96
C ARG A 471 22.28 -34.46 -22.36
N SER A 472 21.57 -35.60 -22.43
CA SER A 472 21.31 -36.31 -23.70
C SER A 472 20.05 -35.85 -24.44
N ASN A 473 19.08 -35.29 -23.71
CA ASN A 473 17.75 -35.02 -24.26
C ASN A 473 17.61 -33.57 -24.72
N ASN A 474 16.57 -33.29 -25.50
CA ASN A 474 16.18 -31.93 -25.85
C ASN A 474 14.72 -31.70 -25.43
N ILE A 475 14.46 -30.62 -24.70
CA ILE A 475 13.13 -30.32 -24.17
C ILE A 475 12.10 -30.14 -25.30
N LYS A 476 12.54 -29.64 -26.46
CA LYS A 476 11.68 -29.45 -27.64
C LYS A 476 11.16 -30.76 -28.27
N ASN A 477 11.68 -31.91 -27.84
CA ASN A 477 11.29 -33.24 -28.31
C ASN A 477 10.26 -33.93 -27.41
N GLN A 478 9.78 -33.24 -26.38
CA GLN A 478 8.80 -33.74 -25.41
C GLN A 478 7.57 -32.84 -25.40
N THR A 479 6.48 -33.27 -24.78
CA THR A 479 5.39 -32.37 -24.41
C THR A 479 5.57 -31.96 -22.96
N VAL A 480 5.47 -30.66 -22.67
CA VAL A 480 5.63 -30.09 -21.33
C VAL A 480 4.34 -29.42 -20.91
N ILE A 481 3.89 -29.69 -19.68
CA ILE A 481 2.64 -29.16 -19.14
C ILE A 481 2.96 -28.49 -17.81
N TYR A 482 2.81 -27.17 -17.73
CA TYR A 482 2.89 -26.44 -16.47
C TYR A 482 1.47 -26.33 -15.91
N VAL A 483 1.26 -26.87 -14.73
CA VAL A 483 -0.03 -26.85 -14.01
C VAL A 483 0.14 -26.01 -12.75
N LEU A 484 -0.42 -24.81 -12.80
CA LEU A 484 -0.68 -23.99 -11.64
C LEU A 484 -2.00 -24.47 -11.01
N SER A 485 -1.89 -25.15 -9.86
CA SER A 485 -3.02 -25.56 -9.03
C SER A 485 -3.36 -24.43 -8.05
N GLU A 486 -4.44 -23.71 -8.36
CA GLU A 486 -4.84 -22.48 -7.69
C GLU A 486 -4.99 -22.70 -6.18
N SER A 487 -4.35 -21.84 -5.40
CA SER A 487 -4.38 -21.84 -3.93
C SER A 487 -3.97 -23.17 -3.26
N LEU A 488 -3.38 -24.14 -3.98
CA LEU A 488 -3.08 -25.46 -3.41
C LEU A 488 -1.90 -25.41 -2.44
N SER A 489 -2.15 -25.81 -1.20
CA SER A 489 -1.13 -26.10 -0.19
C SER A 489 -1.69 -27.10 0.81
N ASN A 490 -0.88 -28.09 1.19
CA ASN A 490 -1.28 -29.15 2.10
C ASN A 490 -1.54 -28.61 3.53
N PRO A 491 -2.80 -28.61 4.02
CA PRO A 491 -3.13 -28.08 5.35
C PRO A 491 -2.51 -28.89 6.49
N ASN A 492 -2.07 -30.14 6.25
CA ASN A 492 -1.37 -30.97 7.23
C ASN A 492 -0.07 -30.33 7.75
N ARG A 493 0.52 -29.38 7.01
CA ARG A 493 1.72 -28.68 7.47
C ARG A 493 1.42 -27.64 8.54
N ILE A 494 0.24 -27.04 8.52
CA ILE A 494 -0.08 -25.87 9.35
C ILE A 494 -0.30 -26.33 10.81
N PRO A 495 0.56 -25.98 11.78
CA PRO A 495 0.52 -26.55 13.13
C PRO A 495 -0.80 -26.29 13.87
N ALA A 496 -1.44 -25.15 13.60
CA ALA A 496 -2.71 -24.78 14.21
C ALA A 496 -3.92 -25.55 13.63
N VAL A 497 -3.76 -26.32 12.55
CA VAL A 497 -4.87 -27.03 11.89
C VAL A 497 -4.89 -28.49 12.34
N SER A 498 -6.05 -28.94 12.82
CA SER A 498 -6.25 -30.35 13.21
C SER A 498 -7.04 -31.10 12.13
N LEU A 499 -6.49 -32.21 11.67
CA LEU A 499 -7.08 -33.06 10.61
C LEU A 499 -7.31 -34.47 11.14
N GLN A 500 -8.44 -35.06 10.77
CA GLN A 500 -8.77 -36.45 11.13
C GLN A 500 -8.09 -37.47 10.21
N GLU A 501 -7.86 -37.08 8.96
CA GLU A 501 -7.27 -37.88 7.90
C GLU A 501 -6.43 -36.98 6.96
N ASP A 502 -5.55 -37.60 6.19
CA ASP A 502 -4.74 -36.90 5.20
C ASP A 502 -5.62 -36.44 4.02
N LEU A 503 -5.53 -35.16 3.66
CA LEU A 503 -6.33 -34.54 2.61
C LEU A 503 -5.76 -34.73 1.20
N LEU A 504 -4.46 -34.97 1.06
CA LEU A 504 -3.76 -35.04 -0.23
C LEU A 504 -2.96 -36.35 -0.43
N PRO A 505 -3.52 -37.53 -0.11
CA PRO A 505 -2.75 -38.77 -0.09
C PRO A 505 -2.21 -39.16 -1.48
N ASN A 506 -2.91 -38.82 -2.57
CA ASN A 506 -2.43 -39.16 -3.91
C ASN A 506 -1.29 -38.23 -4.35
N ILE A 507 -1.40 -36.93 -4.11
CA ILE A 507 -0.34 -35.96 -4.39
C ILE A 507 0.91 -36.26 -3.55
N ASP A 508 0.76 -36.62 -2.29
CA ASP A 508 1.90 -37.00 -1.45
C ASP A 508 2.57 -38.30 -1.96
N ALA A 509 1.79 -39.32 -2.36
CA ALA A 509 2.34 -40.51 -3.01
C ALA A 509 3.07 -40.20 -4.33
N ILE A 510 2.58 -39.25 -5.14
CA ILE A 510 3.26 -38.79 -6.36
C ILE A 510 4.59 -38.13 -6.02
N LYS A 511 4.59 -37.23 -5.03
CA LYS A 511 5.80 -36.53 -4.56
C LYS A 511 6.86 -37.50 -4.04
N GLU A 512 6.48 -38.60 -3.41
CA GLU A 512 7.42 -39.63 -2.98
C GLU A 512 8.15 -40.33 -4.15
N GLN A 513 7.51 -40.42 -5.32
CA GLN A 513 8.03 -41.18 -6.46
C GLN A 513 8.85 -40.35 -7.45
N THR A 514 8.66 -39.02 -7.47
CA THR A 514 9.31 -38.14 -8.46
C THR A 514 10.04 -36.95 -7.81
N THR A 515 10.69 -36.11 -8.61
CA THR A 515 11.27 -34.85 -8.12
C THR A 515 10.17 -33.98 -7.54
N SER A 516 10.31 -33.55 -6.29
CA SER A 516 9.28 -32.82 -5.56
C SER A 516 9.86 -32.12 -4.34
N GLY A 517 9.07 -31.22 -3.77
CA GLY A 517 9.40 -30.49 -2.56
C GLY A 517 8.38 -29.41 -2.26
N LEU A 518 8.85 -28.34 -1.63
CA LEU A 518 8.09 -27.13 -1.37
C LEU A 518 8.52 -26.00 -2.31
N MET A 519 7.57 -25.15 -2.68
CA MET A 519 7.81 -23.92 -3.42
C MET A 519 7.59 -22.72 -2.51
N GLN A 520 8.62 -21.88 -2.39
CA GLN A 520 8.53 -20.54 -1.81
C GLN A 520 7.68 -19.66 -2.74
N SER A 521 6.47 -19.35 -2.30
CA SER A 521 5.59 -18.38 -2.92
C SER A 521 5.98 -16.96 -2.50
N ASP A 522 5.82 -16.02 -3.42
CA ASP A 522 5.87 -14.57 -3.14
C ASP A 522 4.47 -14.01 -2.81
N GLY A 523 3.44 -14.86 -2.82
CA GLY A 523 2.04 -14.52 -2.58
C GLY A 523 1.48 -15.15 -1.30
N PHE A 524 0.33 -14.64 -0.85
CA PHE A 524 -0.53 -15.21 0.18
C PHE A 524 -1.95 -14.70 -0.05
N GLY A 525 -2.91 -15.59 -0.29
CA GLY A 525 -4.29 -15.22 -0.67
C GLY A 525 -4.43 -14.57 -2.06
N GLY A 526 -3.37 -14.53 -2.85
CA GLY A 526 -3.32 -13.93 -4.18
C GLY A 526 -1.90 -13.91 -4.73
N GLY A 527 -1.78 -13.44 -5.98
CA GLY A 527 -0.50 -13.24 -6.66
C GLY A 527 -0.21 -14.25 -7.77
N THR A 528 -1.18 -15.10 -8.15
CA THR A 528 -1.11 -16.14 -9.18
C THR A 528 -0.26 -15.76 -10.41
N ALA A 529 -0.53 -14.60 -11.01
CA ALA A 529 0.17 -14.14 -12.21
C ALA A 529 1.69 -13.86 -12.01
N ASN A 530 2.12 -13.62 -10.76
CA ASN A 530 3.53 -13.44 -10.44
C ASN A 530 4.26 -14.79 -10.45
N MET A 531 3.71 -15.82 -9.80
CA MET A 531 4.27 -17.18 -9.86
C MET A 531 4.22 -17.70 -11.30
N GLU A 532 3.11 -17.48 -12.02
CA GLU A 532 2.97 -17.79 -13.46
C GLU A 532 4.08 -17.12 -14.29
N PHE A 533 4.35 -15.83 -14.08
CA PHE A 533 5.48 -15.13 -14.72
C PHE A 533 6.83 -15.80 -14.39
N GLN A 534 7.07 -16.10 -13.11
CA GLN A 534 8.33 -16.66 -12.65
C GLN A 534 8.57 -18.05 -13.26
N THR A 535 7.55 -18.92 -13.28
CA THR A 535 7.66 -20.26 -13.85
C THR A 535 7.98 -20.23 -15.34
N LEU A 536 7.30 -19.37 -16.11
CA LEU A 536 7.51 -19.26 -17.55
C LEU A 536 8.89 -18.68 -17.89
N THR A 537 9.32 -17.65 -17.16
CA THR A 537 10.50 -16.85 -17.50
C THR A 537 11.78 -17.36 -16.84
N GLY A 538 11.69 -17.95 -15.66
CA GLY A 538 12.80 -18.19 -14.75
C GLY A 538 13.36 -16.92 -14.08
N LEU A 539 12.65 -15.79 -14.15
CA LEU A 539 13.06 -14.52 -13.53
C LEU A 539 12.37 -14.35 -12.18
N PRO A 540 13.10 -14.33 -11.06
CA PRO A 540 12.53 -14.29 -9.73
C PRO A 540 11.92 -12.93 -9.37
N PHE A 541 10.85 -12.95 -8.59
CA PHE A 541 10.17 -11.75 -8.13
C PHE A 541 11.02 -10.96 -7.12
N TYR A 542 11.80 -11.66 -6.27
CA TYR A 542 12.66 -11.05 -5.25
C TYR A 542 13.73 -10.09 -5.80
N ASN A 543 14.00 -10.08 -7.12
CA ASN A 543 14.91 -9.14 -7.76
C ASN A 543 14.21 -7.83 -8.22
N TYR A 544 12.89 -7.84 -8.34
CA TYR A 544 12.10 -6.64 -8.62
C TYR A 544 11.85 -5.82 -7.35
N SER A 545 11.38 -4.59 -7.53
CA SER A 545 11.04 -3.71 -6.40
C SER A 545 9.81 -4.21 -5.67
N SER A 546 9.81 -4.11 -4.34
CA SER A 546 8.62 -4.34 -3.51
C SER A 546 7.45 -3.36 -3.74
N SER A 547 7.63 -2.37 -4.62
CA SER A 547 6.54 -1.52 -5.12
C SER A 547 5.73 -2.16 -6.24
N VAL A 548 6.24 -3.22 -6.86
CA VAL A 548 5.57 -3.97 -7.92
C VAL A 548 4.56 -4.93 -7.28
N SER A 549 3.33 -4.91 -7.76
CA SER A 549 2.27 -5.83 -7.34
C SER A 549 2.06 -6.96 -8.33
N THR A 550 1.97 -6.62 -9.62
CA THR A 550 1.70 -7.61 -10.68
C THR A 550 2.72 -7.47 -11.81
N LEU A 551 3.57 -8.49 -11.95
CA LEU A 551 4.65 -8.53 -12.95
C LEU A 551 4.11 -8.38 -14.37
N TYR A 552 2.99 -9.03 -14.70
CA TYR A 552 2.38 -8.94 -16.03
C TYR A 552 1.92 -7.53 -16.44
N THR A 553 1.44 -6.72 -15.50
CA THR A 553 0.91 -5.38 -15.81
C THR A 553 1.95 -4.28 -15.63
N GLU A 554 2.93 -4.47 -14.75
CA GLU A 554 3.87 -3.41 -14.36
C GLU A 554 5.28 -3.59 -14.90
N VAL A 555 5.70 -4.84 -15.13
CA VAL A 555 7.05 -5.22 -15.57
C VAL A 555 7.07 -5.60 -17.04
N VAL A 556 6.24 -6.56 -17.48
CA VAL A 556 6.27 -7.08 -18.87
C VAL A 556 6.15 -5.97 -19.92
N PRO A 557 5.27 -4.95 -19.78
CA PRO A 557 5.18 -3.86 -20.76
C PRO A 557 6.47 -3.06 -20.93
N LYS A 558 7.39 -3.11 -19.95
CA LYS A 558 8.67 -2.40 -19.97
C LYS A 558 9.82 -3.25 -20.49
N MET A 559 9.67 -4.58 -20.49
CA MET A 559 10.73 -5.49 -20.92
C MET A 559 11.06 -5.32 -22.41
N SER A 560 12.35 -5.23 -22.74
CA SER A 560 12.85 -5.27 -24.12
C SER A 560 12.70 -6.67 -24.72
N TYR A 561 12.92 -7.70 -23.90
CA TYR A 561 12.77 -9.11 -24.27
C TYR A 561 12.07 -9.86 -23.13
N PHE A 562 11.08 -10.68 -23.47
CA PHE A 562 10.28 -11.44 -22.51
C PHE A 562 10.61 -12.93 -22.69
N PRO A 563 11.60 -13.47 -21.94
CA PRO A 563 12.03 -14.87 -22.09
C PRO A 563 10.92 -15.81 -21.61
N SER A 564 10.71 -16.92 -22.31
CA SER A 564 9.82 -17.98 -21.83
C SER A 564 10.32 -19.36 -22.24
N ILE A 565 10.14 -20.37 -21.38
CA ILE A 565 10.33 -21.78 -21.74
C ILE A 565 9.48 -22.21 -22.94
N SER A 566 8.32 -21.57 -23.14
CA SER A 566 7.48 -21.80 -24.31
C SER A 566 8.20 -21.48 -25.63
N ASP A 567 9.26 -20.64 -25.61
CA ASP A 567 10.02 -20.29 -26.80
C ASP A 567 10.78 -21.47 -27.42
N GLN A 568 10.98 -22.55 -26.68
CA GLN A 568 11.58 -23.78 -27.19
C GLN A 568 10.63 -24.61 -28.07
N PHE A 569 9.35 -24.22 -28.14
CA PHE A 569 8.29 -24.89 -28.89
C PHE A 569 7.78 -24.01 -30.03
N SER A 570 7.31 -24.60 -31.13
CA SER A 570 6.70 -23.81 -32.21
C SER A 570 5.42 -23.13 -31.74
N SER A 571 5.16 -21.90 -32.19
CA SER A 571 3.96 -21.11 -31.82
C SER A 571 2.65 -21.90 -31.92
N LYS A 572 2.43 -22.64 -33.02
CA LYS A 572 1.25 -23.53 -33.23
C LYS A 572 1.03 -24.61 -32.16
N ASN A 573 2.06 -24.92 -31.37
CA ASN A 573 2.05 -25.99 -30.36
C ASN A 573 2.08 -25.41 -28.93
N ARG A 574 1.91 -24.10 -28.76
CA ARG A 574 1.84 -23.42 -27.47
C ARG A 574 0.37 -23.18 -27.13
N ILE A 575 -0.08 -23.72 -26.00
CA ILE A 575 -1.48 -23.72 -25.59
C ILE A 575 -1.57 -23.19 -24.16
N VAL A 576 -2.50 -22.27 -23.91
CA VAL A 576 -2.87 -21.84 -22.57
C VAL A 576 -4.31 -22.24 -22.28
N ILE A 577 -4.56 -22.75 -21.07
CA ILE A 577 -5.88 -23.14 -20.59
C ILE A 577 -6.12 -22.49 -19.24
N HIS A 578 -7.20 -21.70 -19.13
CA HIS A 578 -7.61 -21.11 -17.87
C HIS A 578 -9.13 -20.86 -17.85
N PRO A 579 -9.89 -21.41 -16.90
CA PRO A 579 -11.35 -21.31 -16.89
C PRO A 579 -11.84 -19.99 -16.27
N ALA A 580 -11.30 -18.87 -16.74
CA ALA A 580 -11.77 -17.52 -16.44
C ALA A 580 -11.55 -16.59 -17.65
N SER A 581 -11.68 -15.27 -17.47
CA SER A 581 -11.43 -14.31 -18.55
C SER A 581 -9.97 -14.26 -18.96
N ALA A 582 -9.72 -14.24 -20.28
CA ALA A 582 -8.39 -14.00 -20.83
C ALA A 582 -7.84 -12.60 -20.51
N SER A 583 -8.69 -11.63 -20.17
CA SER A 583 -8.23 -10.29 -19.80
C SER A 583 -7.68 -10.21 -18.37
N SER A 584 -8.07 -11.15 -17.49
CA SER A 584 -7.57 -11.21 -16.12
C SER A 584 -6.05 -11.26 -16.08
N TYR A 585 -5.44 -10.42 -15.23
CA TYR A 585 -3.99 -10.23 -15.14
C TYR A 585 -3.30 -9.88 -16.48
N SER A 586 -4.03 -9.34 -17.46
CA SER A 586 -3.54 -9.10 -18.83
C SER A 586 -3.07 -10.36 -19.56
N ARG A 587 -3.54 -11.55 -19.19
CA ARG A 587 -3.10 -12.83 -19.78
C ARG A 587 -3.20 -12.85 -21.31
N LYS A 588 -4.25 -12.31 -21.91
CA LYS A 588 -4.39 -12.20 -23.37
C LYS A 588 -3.22 -11.46 -23.99
N TYR A 589 -2.80 -10.34 -23.41
CA TYR A 589 -1.63 -9.59 -23.88
C TYR A 589 -0.35 -10.40 -23.72
N ILE A 590 -0.18 -11.07 -22.57
CA ILE A 590 1.00 -11.90 -22.26
C ILE A 590 1.14 -13.06 -23.23
N TYR A 591 0.10 -13.88 -23.38
CA TYR A 591 0.13 -15.07 -24.23
C TYR A 591 0.20 -14.73 -25.72
N ASN A 592 -0.41 -13.63 -26.16
CA ASN A 592 -0.20 -13.10 -27.51
C ASN A 592 1.26 -12.67 -27.73
N ARG A 593 1.87 -11.98 -26.75
CA ARG A 593 3.27 -11.56 -26.82
C ARG A 593 4.24 -12.75 -26.84
N LEU A 594 3.87 -13.85 -26.18
CA LEU A 594 4.59 -15.13 -26.23
C LEU A 594 4.20 -16.01 -27.43
N ASN A 595 3.41 -15.50 -28.38
CA ASN A 595 2.95 -16.19 -29.58
C ASN A 595 2.30 -17.56 -29.30
N PHE A 596 1.43 -17.63 -28.29
CA PHE A 596 0.56 -18.79 -28.10
C PHE A 596 -0.52 -18.80 -29.17
N ASP A 597 -0.72 -19.96 -29.81
CA ASP A 597 -1.70 -20.11 -30.89
C ASP A 597 -3.11 -20.38 -30.33
N LYS A 598 -3.20 -21.24 -29.31
CA LYS A 598 -4.46 -21.59 -28.66
C LYS A 598 -4.58 -20.97 -27.27
N LEU A 599 -5.56 -20.10 -27.13
CA LEU A 599 -5.94 -19.46 -25.88
C LEU A 599 -7.31 -19.98 -25.47
N ILE A 600 -7.34 -21.04 -24.66
CA ILE A 600 -8.58 -21.66 -24.18
C ILE A 600 -8.99 -21.00 -22.87
N PHE A 601 -10.00 -20.13 -22.94
CA PHE A 601 -10.50 -19.36 -21.80
C PHE A 601 -12.03 -19.42 -21.73
N GLU A 602 -12.63 -19.09 -20.59
CA GLU A 602 -14.09 -18.95 -20.49
C GLU A 602 -14.59 -17.83 -21.40
N THR A 603 -13.88 -16.68 -21.37
CA THR A 603 -14.16 -15.51 -22.21
C THR A 603 -12.86 -14.87 -22.72
N GLY A 604 -12.93 -14.22 -23.89
CA GLY A 604 -11.82 -13.42 -24.44
C GLY A 604 -10.66 -14.20 -25.10
N GLY A 605 -10.65 -15.54 -25.00
CA GLY A 605 -9.72 -16.45 -25.68
C GLY A 605 -10.05 -16.70 -27.15
N THR A 606 -9.26 -17.56 -27.80
CA THR A 606 -9.52 -18.06 -29.17
C THR A 606 -10.52 -19.21 -29.19
N GLU A 607 -10.57 -19.98 -28.10
CA GLU A 607 -11.45 -21.14 -27.92
C GLU A 607 -12.02 -21.14 -26.49
N LYS A 608 -13.12 -21.88 -26.29
CA LYS A 608 -13.75 -22.09 -24.97
C LYS A 608 -13.42 -23.48 -24.44
N LEU A 609 -13.44 -23.63 -23.11
CA LEU A 609 -13.41 -24.95 -22.48
C LEU A 609 -14.65 -25.76 -22.90
N LYS A 610 -14.45 -27.07 -23.09
CA LYS A 610 -15.51 -28.04 -23.38
C LYS A 610 -15.95 -28.73 -22.10
N ASN A 611 -17.21 -29.16 -22.08
CA ASN A 611 -17.80 -29.99 -21.02
C ASN A 611 -17.54 -29.43 -19.62
N VAL A 612 -17.83 -28.13 -19.42
CA VAL A 612 -17.53 -27.43 -18.18
C VAL A 612 -18.46 -27.88 -17.07
N GLU A 613 -17.88 -28.47 -16.02
CA GLU A 613 -18.56 -28.84 -14.78
C GLU A 613 -17.86 -28.17 -13.60
N ASN A 614 -18.65 -27.70 -12.63
CA ASN A 614 -18.12 -27.02 -11.44
C ASN A 614 -17.99 -27.98 -10.26
N THR A 615 -16.92 -27.80 -9.48
CA THR A 615 -16.78 -28.38 -8.14
C THR A 615 -16.71 -27.20 -7.17
N GLY A 616 -17.75 -27.03 -6.35
CA GLY A 616 -17.94 -25.80 -5.59
C GLY A 616 -18.42 -24.64 -6.48
N ILE A 617 -17.79 -23.46 -6.36
CA ILE A 617 -18.22 -22.26 -7.09
C ILE A 617 -17.67 -22.22 -8.52
N TYR A 618 -16.46 -22.72 -8.74
CA TYR A 618 -15.69 -22.54 -9.98
C TYR A 618 -15.62 -23.82 -10.83
N PRO A 619 -15.28 -23.71 -12.12
CA PRO A 619 -14.99 -24.87 -12.96
C PRO A 619 -13.95 -25.79 -12.33
N SER A 620 -14.25 -27.09 -12.38
CA SER A 620 -13.46 -28.14 -11.73
C SER A 620 -12.08 -28.32 -12.34
N ASP A 621 -11.13 -28.79 -11.53
CA ASP A 621 -9.80 -29.17 -12.02
C ASP A 621 -9.90 -30.32 -13.02
N GLN A 622 -10.85 -31.25 -12.82
CA GLN A 622 -11.15 -32.33 -13.77
C GLN A 622 -11.54 -31.79 -15.15
N THR A 623 -12.39 -30.77 -15.23
CA THR A 623 -12.72 -30.09 -16.49
C THR A 623 -11.46 -29.55 -17.17
N VAL A 624 -10.60 -28.88 -16.41
CA VAL A 624 -9.36 -28.29 -16.94
C VAL A 624 -8.43 -29.39 -17.46
N TYR A 625 -8.20 -30.46 -16.68
CA TYR A 625 -7.36 -31.59 -17.06
C TYR A 625 -7.89 -32.33 -18.28
N ASN A 626 -9.19 -32.56 -18.39
CA ASN A 626 -9.79 -33.17 -19.58
C ASN A 626 -9.57 -32.30 -20.83
N ASN A 627 -9.66 -30.97 -20.71
CA ASN A 627 -9.36 -30.06 -21.82
C ASN A 627 -7.86 -30.07 -22.20
N VAL A 628 -6.95 -30.35 -21.27
CA VAL A 628 -5.54 -30.61 -21.60
C VAL A 628 -5.43 -31.89 -22.42
N ILE A 629 -5.98 -33.00 -21.94
CA ILE A 629 -5.95 -34.30 -22.62
C ILE A 629 -6.51 -34.21 -24.05
N ASP A 630 -7.67 -33.57 -24.21
CA ASP A 630 -8.34 -33.37 -25.51
C ASP A 630 -7.50 -32.58 -26.53
N ASN A 631 -6.56 -31.76 -26.06
CA ASN A 631 -5.70 -30.92 -26.90
C ASN A 631 -4.29 -31.51 -27.12
N ILE A 632 -3.97 -32.66 -26.53
CA ILE A 632 -2.71 -33.36 -26.80
C ILE A 632 -2.74 -33.99 -28.19
N ASN A 633 -1.74 -33.67 -29.01
CA ASN A 633 -1.48 -34.28 -30.30
C ASN A 633 -0.16 -35.06 -30.24
N THR A 634 -0.24 -36.39 -30.28
CA THR A 634 0.93 -37.29 -30.16
C THR A 634 1.97 -37.10 -31.27
N LYS A 635 1.60 -36.49 -32.41
CA LYS A 635 2.51 -36.20 -33.52
C LYS A 635 3.34 -34.93 -33.32
N GLU A 636 2.99 -34.09 -32.35
CA GLU A 636 3.61 -32.79 -32.10
C GLU A 636 4.31 -32.77 -30.74
N ASN A 637 5.19 -31.79 -30.52
CA ASN A 637 5.79 -31.49 -29.22
C ASN A 637 5.16 -30.18 -28.75
N GLN A 638 4.41 -30.24 -27.65
CA GLN A 638 3.56 -29.13 -27.21
C GLN A 638 4.01 -28.57 -25.86
N PHE A 639 3.71 -27.29 -25.65
CA PHE A 639 3.83 -26.63 -24.36
C PHE A 639 2.46 -26.17 -23.90
N PHE A 640 2.06 -26.58 -22.70
CA PHE A 640 0.84 -26.15 -22.05
C PHE A 640 1.15 -25.28 -20.84
N SER A 641 0.51 -24.11 -20.77
CA SER A 641 0.39 -23.31 -19.55
C SER A 641 -1.04 -23.45 -19.03
N VAL A 642 -1.22 -24.15 -17.91
CA VAL A 642 -2.52 -24.52 -17.36
C VAL A 642 -2.70 -23.84 -16.02
N ILE A 643 -3.76 -23.04 -15.88
CA ILE A 643 -4.08 -22.31 -14.66
C ILE A 643 -5.49 -22.71 -14.24
N THR A 644 -5.59 -23.44 -13.13
CA THR A 644 -6.86 -23.90 -12.58
C THR A 644 -7.62 -22.78 -11.83
N MET A 645 -8.83 -23.05 -11.35
CA MET A 645 -9.67 -22.06 -10.65
C MET A 645 -10.53 -22.67 -9.53
N GLN A 646 -10.65 -24.00 -9.45
CA GLN A 646 -11.58 -24.70 -8.54
C GLN A 646 -11.45 -24.23 -7.09
N ASN A 647 -10.20 -24.07 -6.63
CA ASN A 647 -9.87 -23.78 -5.23
C ASN A 647 -9.66 -22.28 -4.96
N HIS A 648 -10.11 -21.37 -5.85
CA HIS A 648 -10.04 -19.93 -5.61
C HIS A 648 -11.11 -19.45 -4.62
N ALA A 649 -10.91 -18.29 -4.00
CA ALA A 649 -11.89 -17.66 -3.12
C ALA A 649 -13.09 -17.09 -3.92
N LEU A 650 -14.36 -17.24 -3.49
CA LEU A 650 -14.84 -17.81 -2.22
C LEU A 650 -14.93 -19.35 -2.28
N TRP A 651 -14.62 -20.01 -1.16
CA TRP A 651 -14.74 -21.47 -1.03
C TRP A 651 -16.12 -21.84 -0.51
N SER A 652 -16.83 -22.70 -1.24
CA SER A 652 -18.14 -23.20 -0.83
C SER A 652 -18.42 -24.55 -1.46
N ILE A 653 -18.42 -25.61 -0.66
CA ILE A 653 -18.84 -26.94 -1.08
C ILE A 653 -19.37 -27.74 0.12
N GLY A 654 -20.39 -28.56 -0.12
CA GLY A 654 -21.01 -29.41 0.89
C GLY A 654 -20.34 -30.77 1.07
N ASP A 655 -19.70 -31.29 0.03
CA ASP A 655 -19.16 -32.65 -0.03
C ASP A 655 -17.62 -32.65 -0.07
N PRO A 656 -16.95 -33.66 0.52
CA PRO A 656 -17.52 -34.70 1.38
C PRO A 656 -18.06 -34.13 2.72
N SER A 657 -19.32 -34.44 3.04
CA SER A 657 -20.07 -33.76 4.11
C SER A 657 -19.61 -34.12 5.52
N ASP A 658 -18.96 -35.27 5.67
CA ASP A 658 -18.35 -35.79 6.88
C ASP A 658 -16.98 -35.16 7.19
N LEU A 659 -16.31 -34.57 6.19
CA LEU A 659 -15.07 -33.84 6.41
C LEU A 659 -15.36 -32.47 7.03
N VAL A 660 -14.87 -32.26 8.26
CA VAL A 660 -14.88 -30.98 8.97
C VAL A 660 -13.49 -30.71 9.49
N VAL A 661 -12.97 -29.52 9.20
CA VAL A 661 -11.61 -29.11 9.56
C VAL A 661 -11.66 -27.81 10.33
N THR A 662 -10.99 -27.78 11.49
CA THR A 662 -10.93 -26.61 12.37
C THR A 662 -9.50 -26.26 12.73
N GLY A 663 -9.21 -24.96 12.80
CA GLY A 663 -7.97 -24.42 13.32
C GLY A 663 -8.11 -23.93 14.77
N GLU A 664 -7.08 -24.16 15.59
CA GLU A 664 -7.03 -23.67 16.96
C GLU A 664 -7.03 -22.13 16.99
N GLY A 665 -7.99 -21.55 17.71
CA GLY A 665 -8.12 -20.10 17.85
C GLY A 665 -8.56 -19.36 16.59
N PHE A 666 -9.03 -20.07 15.56
CA PHE A 666 -9.55 -19.44 14.34
C PHE A 666 -10.94 -18.83 14.59
N PRO A 667 -11.25 -17.66 13.99
CA PRO A 667 -12.63 -17.17 13.91
C PRO A 667 -13.53 -18.18 13.21
N GLN A 668 -14.84 -18.20 13.56
CA GLN A 668 -15.80 -19.14 12.95
C GLN A 668 -15.80 -19.06 11.42
N GLU A 669 -15.80 -17.84 10.86
CA GLU A 669 -15.75 -17.64 9.41
C GLU A 669 -14.50 -18.28 8.76
N SER A 670 -13.32 -18.16 9.39
CA SER A 670 -12.10 -18.81 8.92
C SER A 670 -12.19 -20.35 8.98
N ASN A 671 -12.88 -20.90 10.00
CA ASN A 671 -13.10 -22.36 10.09
C ASN A 671 -14.09 -22.85 9.01
N ASP A 672 -15.12 -22.07 8.70
CA ASP A 672 -16.08 -22.41 7.64
C ASP A 672 -15.38 -22.42 6.26
N TYR A 673 -14.51 -21.45 6.01
CA TYR A 673 -13.66 -21.44 4.80
C TYR A 673 -12.64 -22.57 4.80
N LEU A 674 -11.99 -22.86 5.93
CA LEU A 674 -11.03 -23.97 6.05
C LEU A 674 -11.68 -25.31 5.70
N THR A 675 -12.84 -25.61 6.28
CA THR A 675 -13.59 -26.83 5.98
C THR A 675 -13.95 -26.92 4.50
N SER A 676 -14.48 -25.84 3.92
CA SER A 676 -14.87 -25.81 2.50
C SER A 676 -13.65 -25.97 1.57
N TYR A 677 -12.53 -25.32 1.90
CA TYR A 677 -11.29 -25.45 1.15
C TYR A 677 -10.70 -26.87 1.24
N SER A 678 -10.66 -27.47 2.43
CA SER A 678 -10.20 -28.85 2.64
C SER A 678 -10.99 -29.87 1.83
N ARG A 679 -12.31 -29.69 1.72
CA ARG A 679 -13.17 -30.52 0.85
C ARG A 679 -12.84 -30.36 -0.64
N LEU A 680 -12.58 -29.14 -1.10
CA LEU A 680 -12.19 -28.92 -2.49
C LEU A 680 -10.83 -29.58 -2.80
N LEU A 681 -9.90 -29.57 -1.85
CA LEU A 681 -8.60 -30.23 -1.99
C LEU A 681 -8.73 -31.75 -2.21
N THR A 682 -9.64 -32.45 -1.52
CA THR A 682 -9.81 -33.90 -1.73
C THR A 682 -10.26 -34.23 -3.16
N HIS A 683 -11.04 -33.34 -3.78
CA HIS A 683 -11.38 -33.45 -5.19
C HIS A 683 -10.18 -33.19 -6.10
N THR A 684 -9.41 -32.12 -5.87
CA THR A 684 -8.18 -31.84 -6.63
C THR A 684 -7.19 -32.99 -6.56
N ASP A 685 -7.01 -33.60 -5.39
CA ASP A 685 -6.13 -34.75 -5.18
C ASP A 685 -6.53 -35.94 -6.08
N THR A 686 -7.81 -36.29 -6.08
CA THR A 686 -8.38 -37.36 -6.92
C THR A 686 -8.23 -37.04 -8.41
N TYR A 687 -8.61 -35.83 -8.83
CA TYR A 687 -8.54 -35.42 -10.24
C TYR A 687 -7.09 -35.34 -10.75
N THR A 688 -6.14 -34.95 -9.90
CA THR A 688 -4.71 -34.91 -10.26
C THR A 688 -4.20 -36.33 -10.52
N LYS A 689 -4.57 -37.30 -9.68
CA LYS A 689 -4.21 -38.71 -9.90
C LYS A 689 -4.78 -39.22 -11.22
N GLU A 690 -6.07 -39.01 -11.48
CA GLU A 690 -6.72 -39.44 -12.72
C GLU A 690 -6.09 -38.80 -13.96
N PHE A 691 -5.70 -37.53 -13.87
CA PHE A 691 -5.00 -36.82 -14.93
C PHE A 691 -3.65 -37.46 -15.27
N LEU A 692 -2.80 -37.72 -14.27
CA LEU A 692 -1.51 -38.37 -14.50
C LEU A 692 -1.67 -39.82 -14.99
N ASP A 693 -2.65 -40.57 -14.46
CA ASP A 693 -2.99 -41.91 -14.92
C ASP A 693 -3.38 -41.91 -16.41
N ASN A 694 -4.10 -40.90 -16.88
CA ASN A 694 -4.46 -40.76 -18.29
C ASN A 694 -3.26 -40.35 -19.15
N LEU A 695 -2.41 -39.43 -18.69
CA LEU A 695 -1.16 -39.07 -19.38
C LEU A 695 -0.20 -40.26 -19.51
N SER A 696 -0.18 -41.15 -18.53
CA SER A 696 0.67 -42.35 -18.53
C SER A 696 0.36 -43.32 -19.69
N LYS A 697 -0.88 -43.30 -20.19
CA LYS A 697 -1.36 -44.16 -21.28
C LYS A 697 -1.04 -43.59 -22.67
N ILE A 698 -0.58 -42.34 -22.76
CA ILE A 698 -0.27 -41.67 -24.03
C ILE A 698 1.14 -42.07 -24.48
N ASN A 699 1.25 -42.63 -25.69
CA ASN A 699 2.54 -43.02 -26.29
C ASN A 699 3.32 -41.79 -26.81
N LYS A 700 3.79 -40.94 -25.87
CA LYS A 700 4.56 -39.72 -26.09
C LYS A 700 5.28 -39.34 -24.80
N ASN A 701 6.54 -38.89 -24.85
CA ASN A 701 7.20 -38.35 -23.67
C ASN A 701 6.52 -37.05 -23.22
N ILE A 702 5.90 -37.08 -22.03
CA ILE A 702 5.20 -35.98 -21.40
C ILE A 702 5.79 -35.76 -20.02
N THR A 703 6.02 -34.49 -19.68
CA THR A 703 6.45 -34.05 -18.34
C THR A 703 5.54 -32.95 -17.82
N VAL A 704 5.07 -33.11 -16.60
CA VAL A 704 4.19 -32.18 -15.88
C VAL A 704 4.99 -31.50 -14.79
N VAL A 705 5.01 -30.17 -14.77
CA VAL A 705 5.44 -29.36 -13.63
C VAL A 705 4.17 -28.89 -12.93
N PHE A 706 3.88 -29.48 -11.78
CA PHE A 706 2.69 -29.17 -10.98
C PHE A 706 3.11 -28.39 -9.73
N TYR A 707 2.42 -27.31 -9.43
CA TYR A 707 2.69 -26.51 -8.23
C TYR A 707 1.44 -25.78 -7.75
N GLY A 708 1.35 -25.62 -6.44
CA GLY A 708 0.49 -24.60 -5.82
C GLY A 708 1.09 -23.21 -5.98
N ASP A 709 0.30 -22.19 -6.27
CA ASP A 709 0.82 -20.82 -6.42
C ASP A 709 1.00 -20.11 -5.09
N HIS A 710 0.00 -20.15 -4.20
CA HIS A 710 0.06 -19.57 -2.85
C HIS A 710 -0.89 -20.28 -1.88
N LEU A 711 -0.75 -20.04 -0.58
CA LEU A 711 -1.79 -20.44 0.40
C LEU A 711 -3.06 -19.57 0.24
N PRO A 712 -4.26 -20.07 0.59
CA PRO A 712 -5.48 -19.27 0.59
C PRO A 712 -5.48 -18.20 1.70
N GLY A 713 -6.16 -17.08 1.44
CA GLY A 713 -6.06 -15.86 2.27
C GLY A 713 -6.87 -15.85 3.57
N PHE A 714 -7.61 -16.92 3.89
CA PHE A 714 -8.48 -16.96 5.08
C PHE A 714 -7.75 -17.35 6.38
N TYR A 715 -6.52 -17.89 6.28
CA TYR A 715 -5.74 -18.29 7.46
C TYR A 715 -5.35 -17.05 8.27
N PRO A 716 -5.70 -16.99 9.57
CA PRO A 716 -5.26 -15.89 10.42
C PRO A 716 -3.75 -15.96 10.66
N ASP A 717 -3.08 -14.82 10.88
CA ASP A 717 -1.64 -14.79 11.20
C ASP A 717 -1.28 -15.64 12.43
N SER A 718 -2.24 -15.88 13.34
CA SER A 718 -2.04 -16.77 14.49
C SER A 718 -1.76 -18.22 14.11
N ALA A 719 -2.21 -18.67 12.92
CA ALA A 719 -2.00 -20.03 12.42
C ALA A 719 -0.51 -20.35 12.18
N PHE A 720 0.30 -19.33 11.93
CA PHE A 720 1.70 -19.47 11.52
C PHE A 720 2.69 -18.97 12.58
N LYS A 721 2.25 -18.74 13.83
CA LYS A 721 3.11 -18.21 14.90
C LYS A 721 4.33 -19.10 15.18
N GLU A 722 4.14 -20.42 15.09
CA GLU A 722 5.18 -21.41 15.37
C GLU A 722 5.99 -21.77 14.11
N ALA A 723 5.48 -21.43 12.92
CA ALA A 723 6.08 -21.75 11.63
C ALA A 723 5.82 -20.64 10.60
N VAL A 724 6.50 -19.49 10.76
CA VAL A 724 6.23 -18.28 9.96
C VAL A 724 6.47 -18.51 8.45
N ASN A 725 7.43 -19.35 8.09
CA ASN A 725 7.78 -19.62 6.69
C ASN A 725 6.67 -20.37 5.94
N GLU A 726 5.94 -21.27 6.63
CA GLU A 726 4.91 -22.11 6.03
C GLU A 726 3.76 -21.30 5.42
N LYS A 727 3.55 -20.06 5.89
CA LYS A 727 2.61 -19.11 5.29
C LYS A 727 2.83 -18.92 3.79
N HIS A 728 4.05 -19.14 3.32
CA HIS A 728 4.47 -18.90 1.94
C HIS A 728 5.07 -20.16 1.29
N GLU A 729 4.81 -21.36 1.81
CA GLU A 729 5.34 -22.61 1.26
C GLU A 729 4.20 -23.50 0.73
N THR A 730 4.22 -23.73 -0.58
CA THR A 730 3.23 -24.56 -1.31
C THR A 730 3.87 -25.84 -1.81
N ASP A 731 3.07 -26.80 -2.26
CA ASP A 731 3.56 -28.09 -2.76
C ASP A 731 3.89 -28.03 -4.24
N TYR A 732 4.95 -28.73 -4.66
CA TYR A 732 5.25 -28.94 -6.08
C TYR A 732 5.77 -30.36 -6.37
N PHE A 733 5.62 -30.78 -7.63
CA PHE A 733 6.31 -31.93 -8.18
C PHE A 733 6.55 -31.79 -9.68
N ILE A 734 7.59 -32.47 -10.17
CA ILE A 734 7.87 -32.63 -11.60
C ILE A 734 7.74 -34.11 -11.92
N TRP A 735 6.71 -34.49 -12.68
CA TRP A 735 6.38 -35.87 -13.01
C TRP A 735 6.56 -36.12 -14.51
N SER A 736 7.10 -37.27 -14.88
CA SER A 736 7.22 -37.71 -16.27
C SER A 736 6.54 -39.07 -16.47
N ASN A 737 5.88 -39.26 -17.61
CA ASN A 737 5.33 -40.57 -17.99
C ASN A 737 6.39 -41.54 -18.55
N HIS A 738 7.66 -41.19 -18.44
CA HIS A 738 8.82 -41.93 -18.89
C HIS A 738 9.90 -41.85 -17.81
N GLN A 739 10.89 -42.72 -17.89
CA GLN A 739 11.89 -42.83 -16.84
C GLN A 739 12.76 -41.56 -16.73
N THR A 740 12.77 -40.96 -15.54
CA THR A 740 13.59 -39.81 -15.16
C THR A 740 14.27 -40.06 -13.82
N LYS A 741 15.20 -39.18 -13.45
CA LYS A 741 15.89 -39.25 -12.16
C LYS A 741 15.16 -38.35 -11.16
N LYS A 742 14.79 -38.91 -10.00
CA LYS A 742 14.36 -38.11 -8.84
C LYS A 742 15.53 -37.27 -8.33
N LEU A 743 15.35 -35.95 -8.34
CA LEU A 743 16.27 -34.96 -7.81
C LEU A 743 15.86 -34.62 -6.37
N ASN A 744 16.79 -34.06 -5.60
CA ASN A 744 16.53 -33.66 -4.22
C ASN A 744 16.66 -32.14 -4.08
N HIS A 745 15.54 -31.45 -4.26
CA HIS A 745 15.40 -30.00 -4.08
C HIS A 745 14.23 -29.77 -3.10
N PRO A 746 14.47 -29.79 -1.78
CA PRO A 746 13.37 -29.77 -0.80
C PRO A 746 12.61 -28.45 -0.76
N LEU A 747 13.25 -27.34 -1.16
CA LEU A 747 12.67 -26.02 -1.25
C LEU A 747 13.23 -25.28 -2.46
N VAL A 748 12.35 -24.75 -3.31
CA VAL A 748 12.71 -23.96 -4.51
C VAL A 748 11.84 -22.70 -4.62
N ASN A 749 12.24 -21.73 -5.44
CA ASN A 749 11.33 -20.66 -5.85
C ASN A 749 10.61 -21.05 -7.14
N SER A 750 9.44 -20.47 -7.38
CA SER A 750 8.71 -20.66 -8.65
C SER A 750 9.56 -20.36 -9.92
N SER A 751 10.57 -19.48 -9.83
CA SER A 751 11.50 -19.20 -10.93
C SER A 751 12.45 -20.36 -11.26
N ASP A 752 12.65 -21.31 -10.35
CA ASP A 752 13.62 -22.38 -10.51
C ASP A 752 13.08 -23.57 -11.31
N PHE A 753 11.75 -23.70 -11.43
CA PHE A 753 11.13 -24.88 -12.03
C PHE A 753 11.60 -25.19 -13.45
N THR A 754 11.92 -24.17 -14.26
CA THR A 754 12.43 -24.43 -15.60
C THR A 754 13.84 -25.02 -15.57
N ALA A 755 14.71 -24.57 -14.66
CA ALA A 755 16.04 -25.17 -14.49
C ALA A 755 15.94 -26.61 -13.96
N GLU A 756 15.06 -26.83 -12.99
CA GLU A 756 14.80 -28.13 -12.38
C GLU A 756 14.17 -29.11 -13.38
N LEU A 757 13.21 -28.67 -14.19
CA LEU A 757 12.62 -29.44 -15.29
C LEU A 757 13.69 -29.93 -16.27
N LEU A 758 14.59 -29.03 -16.68
CA LEU A 758 15.65 -29.38 -17.63
C LEU A 758 16.60 -30.40 -17.01
N GLU A 759 16.88 -30.31 -15.71
CA GLU A 759 17.65 -31.33 -14.97
C GLU A 759 16.91 -32.67 -14.86
N HIS A 760 15.65 -32.64 -14.43
CA HIS A 760 14.81 -33.82 -14.25
C HIS A 760 14.69 -34.63 -15.55
N THR A 761 14.52 -33.93 -16.68
CA THR A 761 14.36 -34.56 -18.00
C THR A 761 15.70 -34.85 -18.70
N ASN A 762 16.84 -34.62 -18.04
CA ASN A 762 18.18 -34.71 -18.62
C ASN A 762 18.33 -33.91 -19.94
N SER A 763 17.64 -32.78 -20.04
CA SER A 763 17.58 -31.95 -21.25
C SER A 763 18.74 -30.97 -21.32
N LYS A 764 19.21 -30.70 -22.54
CA LYS A 764 20.20 -29.66 -22.83
C LYS A 764 19.70 -28.28 -22.43
N VAL A 765 20.62 -27.39 -22.08
CA VAL A 765 20.38 -26.01 -21.61
C VAL A 765 20.97 -24.99 -22.59
N SER A 766 20.35 -23.80 -22.63
CA SER A 766 20.93 -22.60 -23.25
C SER A 766 21.88 -21.92 -22.26
N PRO A 767 22.66 -20.92 -22.69
CA PRO A 767 23.42 -20.07 -21.75
C PRO A 767 22.53 -19.46 -20.64
N TYR A 768 21.32 -19.02 -20.98
CA TYR A 768 20.35 -18.51 -20.02
C TYR A 768 19.93 -19.58 -19.01
N TYR A 769 19.56 -20.78 -19.48
CA TYR A 769 19.17 -21.87 -18.58
C TYR A 769 20.36 -22.40 -17.77
N ALA A 770 21.59 -22.33 -18.27
CA ALA A 770 22.78 -22.64 -17.49
C ALA A 770 23.00 -21.65 -16.32
N LEU A 771 22.68 -20.37 -16.52
CA LEU A 771 22.66 -19.38 -15.44
C LEU A 771 21.57 -19.74 -14.41
N LEU A 772 20.36 -20.08 -14.86
CA LEU A 772 19.28 -20.47 -13.96
C LEU A 772 19.59 -21.77 -13.18
N THR A 773 20.24 -22.76 -13.81
CA THR A 773 20.74 -23.96 -13.12
C THR A 773 21.73 -23.60 -12.01
N GLN A 774 22.63 -22.65 -12.25
CA GLN A 774 23.55 -22.19 -11.20
C GLN A 774 22.82 -21.47 -10.07
N VAL A 775 21.74 -20.73 -10.36
CA VAL A 775 20.92 -20.08 -9.34
C VAL A 775 20.20 -21.13 -8.49
N LEU A 776 19.50 -22.09 -9.10
CA LEU A 776 18.86 -23.21 -8.42
C LEU A 776 19.85 -23.93 -7.48
N GLU A 777 21.02 -24.32 -7.97
CA GLU A 777 21.98 -25.10 -7.18
C GLU A 777 22.68 -24.30 -6.06
N ASN A 778 22.90 -22.99 -6.28
CA ASN A 778 23.87 -22.24 -5.47
C ASN A 778 23.34 -20.93 -4.86
N ALA A 779 22.24 -20.37 -5.32
CA ALA A 779 21.85 -19.00 -4.95
C ALA A 779 20.33 -18.76 -4.84
N SER A 780 19.51 -19.81 -4.82
CA SER A 780 18.07 -19.70 -4.62
C SER A 780 17.67 -19.60 -3.14
N VAL A 781 16.37 -19.63 -2.89
CA VAL A 781 15.69 -19.33 -1.60
C VAL A 781 16.06 -20.29 -0.47
N ASP A 782 16.49 -21.50 -0.76
CA ASP A 782 16.94 -22.47 0.25
C ASP A 782 18.33 -22.12 0.83
N LYS A 783 19.05 -21.16 0.22
CA LYS A 783 20.36 -20.69 0.69
C LYS A 783 20.22 -19.39 1.47
N THR A 784 20.03 -19.50 2.78
CA THR A 784 19.85 -18.34 3.69
C THR A 784 21.08 -17.43 3.80
N THR A 785 22.30 -17.95 3.58
CA THR A 785 23.55 -17.19 3.56
C THR A 785 24.37 -17.52 2.32
N LEU A 786 24.66 -16.51 1.50
CA LEU A 786 25.43 -16.68 0.26
C LEU A 786 26.92 -16.36 0.47
N SER A 787 27.78 -17.28 0.03
CA SER A 787 29.23 -17.05 -0.14
C SER A 787 29.49 -16.00 -1.24
N LYS A 788 30.75 -15.55 -1.36
CA LYS A 788 31.13 -14.56 -2.39
C LYS A 788 30.79 -15.04 -3.81
N SER A 789 31.08 -16.31 -4.13
CA SER A 789 30.78 -16.88 -5.44
C SER A 789 29.26 -16.98 -5.69
N GLN A 790 28.48 -17.35 -4.68
CA GLN A 790 27.02 -17.43 -4.78
C GLN A 790 26.39 -16.04 -4.96
N LYS A 791 26.91 -15.01 -4.28
CA LYS A 791 26.49 -13.62 -4.50
C LYS A 791 26.79 -13.14 -5.92
N GLU A 792 27.90 -13.57 -6.51
CA GLU A 792 28.23 -13.27 -7.90
C GLU A 792 27.22 -13.91 -8.88
N ILE A 793 26.78 -15.15 -8.63
CA ILE A 793 25.75 -15.83 -9.43
C ILE A 793 24.41 -15.09 -9.33
N ALA A 794 23.95 -14.79 -8.11
CA ALA A 794 22.73 -14.02 -7.90
C ALA A 794 22.79 -12.65 -8.60
N ASN A 795 23.93 -11.98 -8.52
CA ASN A 795 24.14 -10.69 -9.18
C ASN A 795 24.22 -10.79 -10.71
N ASP A 796 24.78 -11.87 -11.26
CA ASP A 796 24.76 -12.12 -12.71
C ASP A 796 23.30 -12.24 -13.22
N LEU A 797 22.44 -12.98 -12.50
CA LEU A 797 21.00 -13.04 -12.83
C LEU A 797 20.33 -11.67 -12.70
N LYS A 798 20.56 -10.95 -11.60
CA LYS A 798 20.00 -9.60 -11.39
C LYS A 798 20.41 -8.63 -12.51
N MET A 799 21.65 -8.73 -13.01
CA MET A 799 22.13 -7.94 -14.13
C MET A 799 21.42 -8.27 -15.45
N ILE A 800 21.23 -9.55 -15.76
CA ILE A 800 20.47 -9.97 -16.95
C ILE A 800 19.02 -9.52 -16.83
N GLN A 801 18.39 -9.76 -15.68
CA GLN A 801 17.00 -9.37 -15.41
C GLN A 801 16.80 -7.86 -15.53
N TYR A 802 17.73 -7.05 -15.02
CA TYR A 802 17.72 -5.60 -15.23
C TYR A 802 17.88 -5.25 -16.71
N ASP A 803 18.87 -5.84 -17.40
CA ASP A 803 19.22 -5.55 -18.79
C ASP A 803 18.04 -5.70 -19.75
N ILE A 804 17.23 -6.75 -19.56
CA ILE A 804 16.04 -7.05 -20.38
C ILE A 804 14.76 -6.38 -19.89
N THR A 805 14.75 -5.77 -18.69
CA THR A 805 13.57 -5.10 -18.13
C THR A 805 13.62 -3.59 -18.30
N LEU A 806 14.63 -2.91 -17.76
CA LEU A 806 14.77 -1.44 -17.80
C LEU A 806 16.12 -0.99 -18.35
N GLY A 807 17.05 -1.92 -18.54
CA GLY A 807 18.37 -1.65 -19.07
C GLY A 807 18.36 -1.33 -20.56
N LYS A 808 19.53 -1.44 -21.16
CA LYS A 808 19.82 -1.09 -22.55
C LYS A 808 19.81 -2.29 -23.50
N ASP A 809 19.29 -3.43 -23.05
CA ASP A 809 19.20 -4.67 -23.83
C ASP A 809 20.53 -5.08 -24.48
N TYR A 810 21.61 -5.05 -23.69
CA TYR A 810 22.93 -5.44 -24.20
C TYR A 810 23.00 -6.93 -24.53
N ILE A 811 22.26 -7.77 -23.82
CA ILE A 811 22.17 -9.20 -24.04
C ILE A 811 21.49 -9.53 -25.37
N GLY A 812 20.61 -8.66 -25.90
CA GLY A 812 19.99 -8.79 -27.21
C GLY A 812 20.98 -8.89 -28.38
N LYS A 813 22.23 -8.43 -28.19
CA LYS A 813 23.33 -8.61 -29.16
C LYS A 813 23.82 -10.06 -29.25
N HIS A 814 23.55 -10.88 -28.23
CA HIS A 814 23.99 -12.26 -28.10
C HIS A 814 22.82 -13.24 -28.35
N LYS A 815 22.39 -13.35 -29.60
CA LYS A 815 21.19 -14.14 -30.02
C LYS A 815 21.15 -15.60 -29.56
N LYS A 816 22.28 -16.18 -29.19
CA LYS A 816 22.39 -17.57 -28.70
C LYS A 816 22.07 -17.70 -27.21
N PHE A 817 21.96 -16.61 -26.46
CA PHE A 817 21.85 -16.66 -25.01
C PHE A 817 20.59 -17.41 -24.53
N PHE A 818 19.44 -17.22 -25.19
CA PHE A 818 18.17 -17.83 -24.82
C PHE A 818 17.84 -19.15 -25.54
N ASN A 819 18.57 -19.48 -26.61
CA ASN A 819 18.28 -20.64 -27.45
C ASN A 819 19.08 -21.86 -27.00
N ILE A 820 18.41 -23.00 -26.79
CA ILE A 820 19.09 -24.28 -26.58
C ILE A 820 19.70 -24.68 -27.93
N GLY A 821 21.03 -24.74 -28.00
CA GLY A 821 21.73 -25.19 -29.20
C GLY A 821 21.40 -26.64 -29.53
N ASP A 822 21.42 -26.98 -30.83
CA ASP A 822 21.24 -28.36 -31.30
C ASP A 822 22.33 -29.32 -30.79
#